data_AF-A0A0E9LUF9-F1
#
_entry.id   AF-A0A0E9LUF9-F1
#
_cell.length_a   1.000
_cell.length_b   1.000
_cell.length_c   1.000
_cell.angle_alpha   90.00
_cell.angle_beta   90.00
_cell.angle_gamma   90.00
#
_symmetry.space_group_name_H-M   'P 1'
#
loop_
_entity.id
_entity.type
_entity.pdbx_description
1 polymer ?
#
loop_
_entity_poly.entity_id
_entity_poly.type
_entity_poly.pdbx_seq_one_letter_code
_entity_poly.pdbx_strand_id
1 'polypeptide(L)'
;MVNDIDLTEVLSPTGPYYNDGALWEPIGVGAERFESQLEGNGFAIRGLAINRPTENSLGLFFAIGNDGAIQNLKIFTDDVVGIVGQDYMGVLSGWVDMSYMDIYIKNVEVSGKVTGRNYVGGVFGLINMGRNIEHLSAHVNVTGVDFVGGLIGYSGIPLSRCFTTGSVQGENYVGGLVGRNRLDEEFWMEDGRIIDSYSTCSVSGNLGVGGLVGLNEGAVVRSYASGAVSGMTEVGGLFGSGMDTHVSDSFWNTETTGVSVSLGGIGISSGQMRDQATFTGWDFENVWTSLSGENRSFPYFKMVTTDPIPGKIGVPSITTLPNASLVYGQAIGSSVMTGALVEHEGLEVEGSFVLSPTELKPLAGTETVDFVFEPLLPELYLPISGQMDVAVSQAPLTATADNQSRTYGAANPALSISYSGFVNGEDATAITAPEAATLAEATSPVGDYAITLSGGAADNYDLTLENGTLSVSQAPLTATADNQSRTYGAANPALSISYSGFVNGEDATAITAPEAATLAEATSPVGDYAISLSGGAADNYDLTLENGTLSVSQAPLTVTALDQTRTVGDENPVFELDYSGFVNGDDPRALTQLPMASTVADINSIPGEYSIEVGGGDDTNYYFIYQSGTLYVTISVGSPEALEERTVSAYPNPFISEIAFSGFGHSEPKQAALYDLSGRKLRAFMVSDGTSVDLSDLSAGVYLIKVDNQLFKMVKE
;
A
#
# COMPACT_ATOMS: atom_id res chain seq x y z
N MET A 1 27.81 12.33 -83.92
CA MET A 1 26.34 12.27 -83.76
C MET A 1 25.82 13.68 -83.50
N VAL A 2 24.58 13.97 -83.91
CA VAL A 2 23.93 15.30 -83.70
C VAL A 2 22.62 15.20 -82.92
N ASN A 3 22.19 13.99 -82.54
CA ASN A 3 21.02 13.68 -81.74
C ASN A 3 21.14 12.23 -81.20
N ASP A 4 20.37 11.93 -80.15
CA ASP A 4 20.24 10.56 -79.64
C ASP A 4 19.67 9.63 -80.73
N ILE A 5 20.09 8.38 -80.71
CA ILE A 5 19.61 7.29 -81.57
C ILE A 5 18.87 6.29 -80.68
N ASP A 6 17.62 5.99 -81.01
CA ASP A 6 16.83 4.96 -80.33
C ASP A 6 16.65 3.75 -81.26
N LEU A 7 17.19 2.61 -80.85
CA LEU A 7 17.14 1.36 -81.61
C LEU A 7 15.89 0.51 -81.28
N THR A 8 15.11 0.86 -80.25
CA THR A 8 14.05 0.01 -79.72
C THR A 8 12.92 -0.22 -80.73
N GLU A 9 12.50 0.84 -81.43
CA GLU A 9 11.44 0.74 -82.45
C GLU A 9 11.94 -0.05 -83.67
N VAL A 10 13.18 0.19 -84.10
CA VAL A 10 13.70 -0.40 -85.34
C VAL A 10 14.09 -1.87 -85.19
N LEU A 11 14.37 -2.32 -83.96
CA LEU A 11 14.61 -3.71 -83.59
C LEU A 11 13.34 -4.44 -83.12
N SER A 12 12.18 -3.77 -83.06
CA SER A 12 10.91 -4.42 -82.70
C SER A 12 10.48 -5.45 -83.75
N PRO A 13 9.58 -6.42 -83.46
CA PRO A 13 9.11 -7.41 -84.45
C PRO A 13 8.48 -6.83 -85.73
N THR A 14 8.08 -5.55 -85.70
CA THR A 14 7.55 -4.81 -86.86
C THR A 14 8.54 -3.81 -87.45
N GLY A 15 9.73 -3.68 -86.87
CA GLY A 15 10.77 -2.74 -87.23
C GLY A 15 11.56 -3.19 -88.47
N PRO A 16 12.14 -2.23 -89.23
CA PRO A 16 12.85 -2.52 -90.47
C PRO A 16 14.16 -3.29 -90.30
N TYR A 17 14.71 -3.37 -89.07
CA TYR A 17 15.98 -4.06 -88.78
C TYR A 17 15.79 -5.26 -87.85
N TYR A 18 14.57 -5.78 -87.73
CA TYR A 18 14.31 -7.02 -86.99
C TYR A 18 14.91 -8.23 -87.69
N ASN A 19 15.79 -8.95 -87.00
CA ASN A 19 16.48 -10.13 -87.52
C ASN A 19 15.98 -11.40 -86.81
N ASP A 20 14.68 -11.73 -86.95
CA ASP A 20 14.04 -12.94 -86.42
C ASP A 20 14.40 -13.30 -84.96
N GLY A 21 14.50 -12.29 -84.10
CA GLY A 21 14.81 -12.44 -82.68
C GLY A 21 16.30 -12.47 -82.35
N ALA A 22 17.19 -12.46 -83.34
CA ALA A 22 18.63 -12.20 -83.19
C ALA A 22 18.95 -10.71 -83.00
N LEU A 23 18.02 -9.83 -83.39
CA LEU A 23 18.03 -8.39 -83.21
C LEU A 23 19.21 -7.71 -83.92
N TRP A 24 19.95 -6.82 -83.24
CA TRP A 24 21.02 -6.04 -83.85
C TRP A 24 22.08 -6.94 -84.49
N GLU A 25 22.50 -6.55 -85.68
CA GLU A 25 23.64 -7.12 -86.37
C GLU A 25 24.83 -6.17 -86.16
N PRO A 26 25.93 -6.62 -85.52
CA PRO A 26 27.08 -5.76 -85.24
C PRO A 26 27.63 -5.07 -86.50
N ILE A 27 28.12 -3.84 -86.34
CA ILE A 27 28.77 -3.11 -87.42
C ILE A 27 30.15 -3.72 -87.69
N GLY A 28 30.39 -4.12 -88.93
CA GLY A 28 31.55 -4.93 -89.34
C GLY A 28 31.26 -6.43 -89.16
N VAL A 29 31.83 -7.30 -90.01
CA VAL A 29 31.72 -8.75 -89.88
C VAL A 29 32.99 -9.41 -90.45
N GLY A 30 33.59 -10.34 -89.69
CA GLY A 30 34.74 -11.11 -90.17
C GLY A 30 36.02 -10.27 -90.33
N ALA A 31 36.50 -10.10 -91.57
CA ALA A 31 37.69 -9.29 -91.86
C ALA A 31 37.40 -7.78 -91.91
N GLU A 32 36.13 -7.38 -91.94
CA GLU A 32 35.72 -5.97 -92.01
C GLU A 32 35.51 -5.42 -90.60
N ARG A 33 36.55 -4.78 -90.06
CA ARG A 33 36.56 -4.15 -88.73
C ARG A 33 36.10 -2.70 -88.84
N PHE A 34 35.66 -2.12 -87.73
CA PHE A 34 35.42 -0.69 -87.66
C PHE A 34 36.75 0.08 -87.59
N GLU A 35 37.13 0.73 -88.69
CA GLU A 35 38.38 1.48 -88.85
C GLU A 35 38.10 2.96 -89.14
N SER A 36 37.05 3.52 -88.53
CA SER A 36 36.62 4.90 -88.77
C SER A 36 36.50 5.70 -87.47
N GLN A 37 36.07 6.96 -87.61
CA GLN A 37 35.92 7.91 -86.52
C GLN A 37 34.45 8.04 -86.14
N LEU A 38 34.12 7.79 -84.88
CA LEU A 38 32.81 8.02 -84.28
C LEU A 38 32.92 9.00 -83.12
N GLU A 39 32.49 10.23 -83.37
CA GLU A 39 32.34 11.26 -82.34
C GLU A 39 30.89 11.29 -81.87
N GLY A 40 30.64 10.96 -80.62
CA GLY A 40 29.31 10.92 -80.00
C GLY A 40 28.80 12.30 -79.59
N ASN A 41 29.68 13.30 -79.36
CA ASN A 41 29.32 14.63 -78.86
C ASN A 41 28.44 14.62 -77.58
N GLY A 42 28.50 13.56 -76.78
CA GLY A 42 27.70 13.35 -75.58
C GLY A 42 26.29 12.78 -75.83
N PHE A 43 25.89 12.55 -77.09
CA PHE A 43 24.62 11.90 -77.43
C PHE A 43 24.65 10.39 -77.15
N ALA A 44 23.46 9.82 -76.99
CA ALA A 44 23.27 8.42 -76.62
C ALA A 44 22.75 7.57 -77.79
N ILE A 45 23.21 6.33 -77.85
CA ILE A 45 22.54 5.22 -78.54
C ILE A 45 21.77 4.44 -77.48
N ARG A 46 20.47 4.21 -77.69
CA ARG A 46 19.56 3.58 -76.70
C ARG A 46 18.89 2.35 -77.30
N GLY A 47 18.50 1.40 -76.43
CA GLY A 47 17.77 0.20 -76.84
C GLY A 47 18.59 -0.79 -77.66
N LEU A 48 19.93 -0.78 -77.53
CA LEU A 48 20.78 -1.75 -78.22
C LEU A 48 20.49 -3.16 -77.67
N ALA A 49 20.02 -4.07 -78.53
CA ALA A 49 19.68 -5.43 -78.15
C ALA A 49 20.28 -6.45 -79.15
N ILE A 50 20.96 -7.47 -78.64
CA ILE A 50 21.55 -8.57 -79.45
C ILE A 50 21.21 -9.89 -78.76
N ASN A 51 20.70 -10.87 -79.50
CA ASN A 51 20.37 -12.19 -78.94
C ASN A 51 20.86 -13.32 -79.86
N ARG A 52 22.15 -13.59 -79.79
CA ARG A 52 22.86 -14.54 -80.67
C ARG A 52 23.72 -15.50 -79.84
N PRO A 53 23.11 -16.38 -79.02
CA PRO A 53 23.78 -17.13 -77.94
C PRO A 53 24.89 -18.10 -78.37
N THR A 54 25.06 -18.34 -79.67
CA THR A 54 26.10 -19.21 -80.24
C THR A 54 27.10 -18.45 -81.10
N GLU A 55 26.99 -17.13 -81.21
CA GLU A 55 27.89 -16.29 -82.00
C GLU A 55 28.89 -15.58 -81.10
N ASN A 56 30.04 -15.25 -81.69
CA ASN A 56 31.17 -14.61 -81.02
C ASN A 56 31.33 -13.17 -81.50
N SER A 57 32.07 -12.36 -80.74
CA SER A 57 32.45 -10.98 -81.10
C SER A 57 31.22 -10.10 -81.32
N LEU A 58 30.42 -9.95 -80.26
CA LEU A 58 29.16 -9.21 -80.31
C LEU A 58 29.23 -7.93 -79.48
N GLY A 59 28.70 -6.86 -80.08
CA GLY A 59 28.57 -5.52 -79.55
C GLY A 59 27.92 -4.59 -80.59
N LEU A 60 27.95 -3.28 -80.34
CA LEU A 60 27.59 -2.31 -81.38
C LEU A 60 28.43 -2.54 -82.65
N PHE A 61 29.73 -2.79 -82.44
CA PHE A 61 30.69 -3.22 -83.45
C PHE A 61 31.06 -4.69 -83.24
N PHE A 62 31.30 -5.41 -84.34
CA PHE A 62 31.86 -6.76 -84.29
C PHE A 62 33.29 -6.73 -83.76
N ALA A 63 34.12 -5.87 -84.36
CA ALA A 63 35.47 -5.61 -83.93
C ALA A 63 35.87 -4.16 -84.28
N ILE A 64 36.73 -3.56 -83.47
CA ILE A 64 37.36 -2.26 -83.77
C ILE A 64 38.77 -2.53 -84.30
N GLY A 65 39.08 -1.96 -85.48
CA GLY A 65 40.36 -2.11 -86.15
C GLY A 65 41.32 -0.96 -85.85
N ASN A 66 42.40 -0.89 -86.62
CA ASN A 66 43.60 -0.11 -86.26
C ASN A 66 43.42 1.42 -86.32
N ASP A 67 42.49 1.90 -87.15
CA ASP A 67 42.17 3.33 -87.30
C ASP A 67 40.85 3.72 -86.60
N GLY A 68 40.31 2.81 -85.78
CA GLY A 68 39.10 3.03 -85.02
C GLY A 68 39.30 4.09 -83.94
N ALA A 69 38.48 5.15 -83.97
CA ALA A 69 38.42 6.09 -82.86
C ALA A 69 36.97 6.39 -82.47
N ILE A 70 36.69 6.29 -81.17
CA ILE A 70 35.35 6.43 -80.62
C ILE A 70 35.41 7.35 -79.41
N GLN A 71 34.68 8.46 -79.44
CA GLN A 71 34.77 9.48 -78.41
C GLN A 71 33.40 10.00 -77.97
N ASN A 72 33.29 10.42 -76.70
CA ASN A 72 32.13 11.10 -76.12
C ASN A 72 30.80 10.44 -76.45
N LEU A 73 30.73 9.11 -76.32
CA LEU A 73 29.59 8.31 -76.74
C LEU A 73 28.95 7.63 -75.54
N LYS A 74 27.62 7.69 -75.46
CA LYS A 74 26.85 6.91 -74.48
C LYS A 74 26.10 5.79 -75.17
N ILE A 75 26.11 4.59 -74.61
CA ILE A 75 25.37 3.44 -75.15
C ILE A 75 24.56 2.78 -74.03
N PHE A 76 23.24 2.72 -74.22
CA PHE A 76 22.30 2.05 -73.33
C PHE A 76 21.72 0.85 -74.06
N THR A 77 21.94 -0.33 -73.50
CA THR A 77 21.32 -1.56 -74.01
C THR A 77 19.85 -1.62 -73.64
N ASP A 78 19.11 -2.51 -74.31
CA ASP A 78 17.76 -2.87 -73.88
C ASP A 78 17.79 -3.57 -72.51
N ASP A 79 16.93 -3.15 -71.59
CA ASP A 79 16.93 -3.62 -70.20
C ASP A 79 16.50 -5.10 -70.07
N VAL A 80 15.77 -5.64 -71.05
CA VAL A 80 15.21 -7.00 -71.01
C VAL A 80 16.19 -8.00 -71.63
N VAL A 81 16.60 -7.74 -72.88
CA VAL A 81 17.43 -8.63 -73.68
C VAL A 81 18.91 -8.36 -73.40
N GLY A 82 19.33 -7.09 -73.43
CA GLY A 82 20.73 -6.71 -73.40
C GLY A 82 21.51 -7.26 -74.59
N ILE A 83 22.74 -7.72 -74.34
CA ILE A 83 23.60 -8.36 -75.32
C ILE A 83 23.87 -9.79 -74.89
N VAL A 84 23.39 -10.77 -75.66
CA VAL A 84 23.55 -12.20 -75.39
C VAL A 84 24.34 -12.86 -76.52
N GLY A 85 25.42 -13.54 -76.16
CA GLY A 85 26.29 -14.26 -77.08
C GLY A 85 27.09 -15.39 -76.45
N GLN A 86 28.14 -15.83 -77.15
CA GLN A 86 29.04 -16.88 -76.69
C GLN A 86 30.39 -16.31 -76.22
N ASP A 87 31.35 -16.03 -77.11
CA ASP A 87 32.68 -15.56 -76.72
C ASP A 87 32.98 -14.14 -77.23
N TYR A 88 33.81 -13.38 -76.51
CA TYR A 88 34.19 -12.00 -76.85
C TYR A 88 32.98 -11.07 -76.89
N MET A 89 32.53 -10.63 -75.72
CA MET A 89 31.28 -9.91 -75.54
C MET A 89 31.51 -8.54 -74.92
N GLY A 90 30.94 -7.49 -75.51
CA GLY A 90 30.97 -6.15 -74.95
C GLY A 90 29.96 -5.22 -75.61
N VAL A 91 29.45 -4.22 -74.88
CA VAL A 91 28.47 -3.27 -75.44
C VAL A 91 29.02 -2.50 -76.63
N LEU A 92 30.27 -2.06 -76.54
CA LEU A 92 30.89 -1.34 -77.64
C LEU A 92 31.43 -2.31 -78.69
N SER A 93 32.20 -3.31 -78.27
CA SER A 93 32.73 -4.33 -79.19
C SER A 93 33.13 -5.60 -78.44
N GLY A 94 33.00 -6.76 -79.08
CA GLY A 94 33.55 -8.00 -78.54
C GLY A 94 35.08 -8.01 -78.54
N TRP A 95 35.69 -7.48 -79.59
CA TRP A 95 37.14 -7.54 -79.81
C TRP A 95 37.72 -6.22 -80.37
N VAL A 96 38.95 -5.88 -79.99
CA VAL A 96 39.76 -4.79 -80.55
C VAL A 96 41.06 -5.35 -81.13
N ASP A 97 41.39 -4.99 -82.38
CA ASP A 97 42.49 -5.58 -83.17
C ASP A 97 43.90 -5.33 -82.59
N MET A 98 44.82 -6.23 -82.97
CA MET A 98 46.20 -6.36 -82.51
C MET A 98 47.19 -5.64 -83.44
N SER A 99 47.18 -4.31 -83.48
CA SER A 99 48.32 -3.58 -84.04
C SER A 99 48.86 -2.52 -83.09
N TYR A 100 50.17 -2.26 -83.17
CA TYR A 100 50.88 -1.23 -82.41
C TYR A 100 50.50 0.21 -82.79
N MET A 101 49.36 0.42 -83.45
CA MET A 101 48.88 1.72 -83.91
C MET A 101 47.94 2.37 -82.89
N ASP A 102 47.77 3.69 -83.00
CA ASP A 102 46.99 4.52 -82.08
C ASP A 102 45.48 4.37 -82.29
N ILE A 103 44.89 3.31 -81.72
CA ILE A 103 43.44 3.28 -81.45
C ILE A 103 43.12 4.37 -80.42
N TYR A 104 41.96 5.05 -80.55
CA TYR A 104 41.61 6.17 -79.65
C TYR A 104 40.19 6.04 -79.14
N ILE A 105 40.01 5.58 -77.90
CA ILE A 105 38.68 5.40 -77.30
C ILE A 105 38.62 6.16 -75.99
N LYS A 106 37.81 7.22 -75.95
CA LYS A 106 37.74 8.12 -74.79
C LYS A 106 36.34 8.57 -74.45
N ASN A 107 36.08 8.74 -73.16
CA ASN A 107 34.80 9.26 -72.66
C ASN A 107 33.61 8.46 -73.23
N VAL A 108 33.70 7.14 -73.10
CA VAL A 108 32.63 6.22 -73.48
C VAL A 108 31.93 5.74 -72.22
N GLU A 109 30.62 5.89 -72.20
CA GLU A 109 29.75 5.43 -71.11
C GLU A 109 28.82 4.34 -71.64
N VAL A 110 28.79 3.18 -70.99
CA VAL A 110 27.86 2.10 -71.33
C VAL A 110 26.96 1.77 -70.16
N SER A 111 25.75 1.32 -70.45
CA SER A 111 24.83 0.83 -69.43
C SER A 111 23.93 -0.31 -69.91
N GLY A 112 23.58 -1.19 -68.97
CA GLY A 112 22.63 -2.28 -69.13
C GLY A 112 23.28 -3.67 -69.04
N LYS A 113 22.88 -4.64 -69.87
CA LYS A 113 23.15 -6.06 -69.58
C LYS A 113 23.99 -6.74 -70.66
N VAL A 114 24.99 -7.53 -70.24
CA VAL A 114 25.82 -8.38 -71.12
C VAL A 114 25.86 -9.81 -70.59
N THR A 115 25.61 -10.79 -71.43
CA THR A 115 25.65 -12.21 -71.11
C THR A 115 26.46 -12.97 -72.16
N GLY A 116 27.47 -13.70 -71.71
CA GLY A 116 28.35 -14.50 -72.55
C GLY A 116 28.89 -15.73 -71.84
N ARG A 117 29.94 -16.31 -72.41
CA ARG A 117 30.70 -17.44 -71.87
C ARG A 117 32.13 -17.03 -71.56
N ASN A 118 32.98 -16.78 -72.57
CA ASN A 118 34.37 -16.42 -72.34
C ASN A 118 34.68 -15.00 -72.82
N TYR A 119 35.57 -14.30 -72.12
CA TYR A 119 36.00 -12.93 -72.46
C TYR A 119 34.80 -11.99 -72.54
N VAL A 120 34.15 -11.79 -71.39
CA VAL A 120 32.90 -11.02 -71.29
C VAL A 120 33.19 -9.74 -70.52
N GLY A 121 32.97 -8.59 -71.15
CA GLY A 121 33.07 -7.28 -70.51
C GLY A 121 31.83 -6.43 -70.72
N GLY A 122 31.63 -5.41 -69.88
CA GLY A 122 30.56 -4.44 -70.11
C GLY A 122 30.82 -3.58 -71.35
N VAL A 123 32.05 -3.10 -71.56
CA VAL A 123 32.41 -2.31 -72.74
C VAL A 123 33.04 -3.19 -73.81
N PHE A 124 34.03 -4.01 -73.43
CA PHE A 124 34.79 -4.85 -74.35
C PHE A 124 34.97 -6.28 -73.86
N GLY A 125 34.90 -7.25 -74.76
CA GLY A 125 35.23 -8.64 -74.42
C GLY A 125 36.74 -8.81 -74.22
N LEU A 126 37.52 -8.53 -75.26
CA LEU A 126 38.98 -8.65 -75.25
C LEU A 126 39.66 -7.48 -75.95
N ILE A 127 40.66 -6.92 -75.28
CA ILE A 127 41.64 -5.99 -75.86
C ILE A 127 43.03 -6.53 -75.56
N ASN A 128 43.77 -6.94 -76.58
CA ASN A 128 45.12 -7.49 -76.40
C ASN A 128 46.20 -6.41 -76.48
N MET A 129 46.06 -5.44 -77.38
CA MET A 129 47.00 -4.36 -77.63
C MET A 129 46.24 -3.08 -77.99
N GLY A 130 46.84 -1.93 -77.69
CA GLY A 130 46.24 -0.61 -77.94
C GLY A 130 46.80 0.45 -77.01
N ARG A 131 46.74 1.71 -77.43
CA ARG A 131 47.12 2.89 -76.64
C ARG A 131 45.90 3.82 -76.52
N ASN A 132 45.96 4.82 -75.63
CA ASN A 132 44.98 5.92 -75.56
C ASN A 132 43.52 5.52 -75.30
N ILE A 133 43.29 4.47 -74.51
CA ILE A 133 41.96 4.06 -74.04
C ILE A 133 41.77 4.51 -72.60
N GLU A 134 40.94 5.54 -72.39
CA GLU A 134 40.78 6.17 -71.07
C GLU A 134 39.36 6.73 -70.86
N HIS A 135 39.00 7.00 -69.61
CA HIS A 135 37.72 7.64 -69.24
C HIS A 135 36.52 6.79 -69.68
N LEU A 136 36.63 5.48 -69.49
CA LEU A 136 35.53 4.55 -69.77
C LEU A 136 34.71 4.33 -68.50
N SER A 137 33.39 4.37 -68.64
CA SER A 137 32.48 4.08 -67.53
C SER A 137 31.43 3.06 -67.92
N ALA A 138 31.13 2.13 -67.03
CA ALA A 138 30.12 1.11 -67.27
C ALA A 138 29.20 0.92 -66.06
N HIS A 139 27.90 1.02 -66.30
CA HIS A 139 26.83 0.80 -65.32
C HIS A 139 26.05 -0.44 -65.77
N VAL A 140 26.60 -1.63 -65.47
CA VAL A 140 26.24 -2.86 -66.18
C VAL A 140 26.02 -4.07 -65.27
N ASN A 141 25.20 -5.00 -65.76
CA ASN A 141 25.06 -6.36 -65.24
C ASN A 141 25.70 -7.35 -66.21
N VAL A 142 26.85 -7.89 -65.85
CA VAL A 142 27.65 -8.77 -66.70
C VAL A 142 27.59 -10.21 -66.16
N THR A 143 27.26 -11.17 -67.03
CA THR A 143 27.26 -12.60 -66.71
C THR A 143 28.13 -13.36 -67.69
N GLY A 144 29.06 -14.17 -67.20
CA GLY A 144 29.97 -14.99 -68.01
C GLY A 144 30.37 -16.29 -67.33
N VAL A 145 31.41 -16.93 -67.86
CA VAL A 145 32.07 -18.11 -67.28
C VAL A 145 33.54 -17.79 -67.01
N ASP A 146 34.34 -17.55 -68.05
CA ASP A 146 35.78 -17.29 -67.92
C ASP A 146 36.15 -15.86 -68.34
N PHE A 147 37.02 -15.21 -67.56
CA PHE A 147 37.52 -13.85 -67.81
C PHE A 147 36.38 -12.84 -67.96
N VAL A 148 35.72 -12.57 -66.85
CA VAL A 148 34.51 -11.73 -66.79
C VAL A 148 34.82 -10.43 -66.06
N GLY A 149 34.62 -9.29 -66.73
CA GLY A 149 34.88 -7.96 -66.19
C GLY A 149 33.69 -7.03 -66.30
N GLY A 150 33.50 -6.11 -65.35
CA GLY A 150 32.46 -5.07 -65.51
C GLY A 150 32.76 -4.10 -66.65
N LEU A 151 34.04 -3.84 -66.95
CA LEU A 151 34.48 -3.02 -68.07
C LEU A 151 35.00 -3.88 -69.21
N ILE A 152 35.98 -4.74 -68.92
CA ILE A 152 36.71 -5.51 -69.92
C ILE A 152 36.93 -6.96 -69.44
N GLY A 153 36.60 -7.96 -70.25
CA GLY A 153 36.87 -9.35 -69.91
C GLY A 153 38.37 -9.66 -69.83
N TYR A 154 39.12 -9.31 -70.87
CA TYR A 154 40.58 -9.46 -70.94
C TYR A 154 41.25 -8.18 -71.45
N SER A 155 42.15 -7.62 -70.66
CA SER A 155 42.91 -6.41 -70.99
C SER A 155 44.41 -6.70 -71.03
N GLY A 156 45.05 -6.38 -72.15
CA GLY A 156 46.51 -6.30 -72.31
C GLY A 156 47.01 -4.86 -72.49
N ILE A 157 46.20 -3.87 -72.11
CA ILE A 157 46.48 -2.45 -72.36
C ILE A 157 46.51 -1.61 -71.08
N PRO A 158 47.14 -0.42 -71.10
CA PRO A 158 46.94 0.57 -70.05
C PRO A 158 45.49 1.08 -70.03
N LEU A 159 44.88 1.09 -68.85
CA LEU A 159 43.55 1.65 -68.56
C LEU A 159 43.68 2.77 -67.54
N SER A 160 43.16 3.94 -67.86
CA SER A 160 43.21 5.09 -66.95
C SER A 160 41.86 5.78 -66.77
N ARG A 161 41.54 6.14 -65.52
CA ARG A 161 40.33 6.90 -65.16
C ARG A 161 39.05 6.19 -65.57
N CYS A 162 39.02 4.87 -65.38
CA CYS A 162 37.87 4.05 -65.69
C CYS A 162 37.11 3.67 -64.42
N PHE A 163 35.79 3.55 -64.50
CA PHE A 163 35.01 3.04 -63.38
C PHE A 163 33.82 2.18 -63.76
N THR A 164 33.41 1.34 -62.82
CA THR A 164 32.30 0.41 -62.98
C THR A 164 31.36 0.42 -61.79
N THR A 165 30.06 0.28 -62.09
CA THR A 165 28.97 0.08 -61.13
C THR A 165 28.05 -1.02 -61.65
N GLY A 166 27.24 -1.63 -60.78
CA GLY A 166 26.32 -2.71 -61.13
C GLY A 166 26.78 -4.07 -60.59
N SER A 167 26.69 -5.13 -61.40
CA SER A 167 27.00 -6.50 -60.97
C SER A 167 27.82 -7.27 -62.00
N VAL A 168 28.73 -8.12 -61.53
CA VAL A 168 29.57 -8.99 -62.37
C VAL A 168 29.53 -10.41 -61.80
N GLN A 169 29.06 -11.35 -62.60
CA GLN A 169 28.95 -12.76 -62.22
C GLN A 169 29.67 -13.64 -63.23
N GLY A 170 30.52 -14.54 -62.74
CA GLY A 170 31.21 -15.53 -63.57
C GLY A 170 31.59 -16.80 -62.82
N GLU A 171 32.39 -17.67 -63.43
CA GLU A 171 32.95 -18.84 -62.76
C GLU A 171 34.43 -18.64 -62.44
N ASN A 172 35.27 -18.30 -63.43
CA ASN A 172 36.71 -18.15 -63.26
C ASN A 172 37.20 -16.78 -63.71
N TYR A 173 38.08 -16.18 -62.90
CA TYR A 173 38.72 -14.88 -63.14
C TYR A 173 37.70 -13.77 -63.37
N VAL A 174 36.98 -13.43 -62.30
CA VAL A 174 35.88 -12.47 -62.30
C VAL A 174 36.32 -11.21 -61.57
N GLY A 175 36.30 -10.08 -62.27
CA GLY A 175 36.72 -8.78 -61.73
C GLY A 175 35.66 -7.71 -61.88
N GLY A 176 35.50 -6.85 -60.88
CA GLY A 176 34.54 -5.75 -60.96
C GLY A 176 34.83 -4.77 -62.11
N LEU A 177 36.11 -4.49 -62.39
CA LEU A 177 36.55 -3.69 -63.54
C LEU A 177 37.05 -4.59 -64.69
N VAL A 178 37.99 -5.50 -64.42
CA VAL A 178 38.66 -6.30 -65.46
C VAL A 178 38.71 -7.77 -65.07
N GLY A 179 38.33 -8.69 -65.96
CA GLY A 179 38.45 -10.14 -65.70
C GLY A 179 39.92 -10.58 -65.57
N ARG A 180 40.73 -10.33 -66.60
CA ARG A 180 42.20 -10.51 -66.57
C ARG A 180 42.94 -9.26 -67.03
N ASN A 181 43.89 -8.80 -66.22
CA ASN A 181 44.83 -7.74 -66.55
C ASN A 181 46.20 -8.32 -66.87
N ARG A 182 46.54 -8.50 -68.14
CA ARG A 182 47.76 -9.15 -68.61
C ARG A 182 48.94 -8.19 -68.68
N LEU A 183 50.10 -8.64 -68.21
CA LEU A 183 51.41 -8.05 -68.51
C LEU A 183 52.04 -8.73 -69.73
N ASP A 184 52.63 -7.94 -70.63
CA ASP A 184 53.53 -8.45 -71.66
C ASP A 184 54.99 -8.27 -71.19
N GLU A 185 55.68 -9.39 -70.90
CA GLU A 185 57.05 -9.39 -70.40
C GLU A 185 58.09 -8.92 -71.44
N GLU A 186 57.71 -8.91 -72.73
CA GLU A 186 58.62 -8.53 -73.83
C GLU A 186 58.74 -7.00 -73.97
N PHE A 187 57.71 -6.26 -73.55
CA PHE A 187 57.64 -4.79 -73.60
C PHE A 187 57.59 -4.23 -72.19
N TRP A 188 58.73 -4.25 -71.51
CA TRP A 188 58.91 -3.68 -70.18
C TRP A 188 58.27 -2.29 -70.10
N MET A 189 57.16 -2.23 -69.35
CA MET A 189 56.69 -1.09 -68.55
C MET A 189 55.42 -0.35 -68.99
N GLU A 190 54.69 -0.66 -70.07
CA GLU A 190 53.42 0.06 -70.35
C GLU A 190 52.17 -0.82 -70.45
N ASP A 191 52.30 -2.08 -70.85
CA ASP A 191 51.15 -2.95 -71.10
C ASP A 191 50.58 -3.55 -69.80
N GLY A 192 49.25 -3.62 -69.68
CA GLY A 192 48.58 -4.19 -68.50
C GLY A 192 48.55 -3.30 -67.25
N ARG A 193 48.50 -1.97 -67.40
CA ARG A 193 48.47 -1.04 -66.26
C ARG A 193 47.08 -0.49 -66.01
N ILE A 194 46.51 -0.73 -64.83
CA ILE A 194 45.28 -0.06 -64.38
C ILE A 194 45.68 1.10 -63.47
N ILE A 195 45.27 2.32 -63.82
CA ILE A 195 45.63 3.52 -63.07
C ILE A 195 44.43 4.43 -62.83
N ASP A 196 44.38 5.04 -61.64
CA ASP A 196 43.33 5.99 -61.26
C ASP A 196 41.94 5.43 -61.59
N SER A 197 41.60 4.22 -61.16
CA SER A 197 40.38 3.51 -61.61
C SER A 197 39.66 2.83 -60.44
N TYR A 198 38.35 2.63 -60.54
CA TYR A 198 37.62 2.00 -59.44
C TYR A 198 36.43 1.12 -59.85
N SER A 199 36.05 0.23 -58.95
CA SER A 199 34.86 -0.59 -59.08
C SER A 199 34.01 -0.54 -57.82
N THR A 200 32.71 -0.33 -58.02
CA THR A 200 31.67 -0.47 -56.98
C THR A 200 30.77 -1.67 -57.27
N CYS A 201 31.08 -2.47 -58.31
CA CYS A 201 30.27 -3.62 -58.69
C CYS A 201 30.24 -4.67 -57.60
N SER A 202 29.08 -5.31 -57.38
CA SER A 202 29.03 -6.59 -56.69
C SER A 202 29.60 -7.68 -57.60
N VAL A 203 30.60 -8.42 -57.13
CA VAL A 203 31.33 -9.43 -57.90
C VAL A 203 31.13 -10.82 -57.30
N SER A 204 30.71 -11.79 -58.11
CA SER A 204 30.53 -13.18 -57.67
C SER A 204 31.16 -14.19 -58.64
N GLY A 205 31.84 -15.22 -58.13
CA GLY A 205 32.28 -16.36 -58.93
C GLY A 205 32.89 -17.51 -58.13
N ASN A 206 33.60 -18.43 -58.78
CA ASN A 206 34.16 -19.62 -58.12
C ASN A 206 35.67 -19.48 -57.85
N LEU A 207 36.47 -19.18 -58.88
CA LEU A 207 37.94 -19.10 -58.83
C LEU A 207 38.44 -17.73 -59.26
N GLY A 208 39.34 -17.12 -58.50
CA GLY A 208 40.00 -15.87 -58.90
C GLY A 208 39.01 -14.71 -58.96
N VAL A 209 38.33 -14.43 -57.85
CA VAL A 209 37.29 -13.39 -57.78
C VAL A 209 37.85 -12.16 -57.08
N GLY A 210 37.88 -11.04 -57.78
CA GLY A 210 38.44 -9.78 -57.28
C GLY A 210 37.48 -8.60 -57.39
N GLY A 211 37.48 -7.73 -56.38
CA GLY A 211 36.64 -6.51 -56.41
C GLY A 211 36.96 -5.56 -57.57
N LEU A 212 38.22 -5.49 -57.99
CA LEU A 212 38.68 -4.72 -59.16
C LEU A 212 39.09 -5.63 -60.32
N VAL A 213 39.96 -6.62 -60.07
CA VAL A 213 40.53 -7.50 -61.12
C VAL A 213 40.40 -8.97 -60.73
N GLY A 214 39.95 -9.84 -61.64
CA GLY A 214 39.91 -11.29 -61.37
C GLY A 214 41.32 -11.89 -61.27
N LEU A 215 42.05 -11.86 -62.39
CA LEU A 215 43.46 -12.27 -62.50
C LEU A 215 44.35 -11.08 -62.87
N ASN A 216 45.27 -10.69 -61.99
CA ASN A 216 46.18 -9.59 -62.21
C ASN A 216 47.61 -10.07 -62.52
N GLU A 217 48.15 -9.72 -63.69
CA GLU A 217 49.55 -9.97 -64.06
C GLU A 217 50.32 -8.66 -64.23
N GLY A 218 49.62 -7.54 -64.43
CA GLY A 218 50.20 -6.21 -64.59
C GLY A 218 50.12 -5.30 -63.37
N ALA A 219 50.30 -4.00 -63.59
CA ALA A 219 50.36 -2.99 -62.53
C ALA A 219 48.98 -2.44 -62.17
N VAL A 220 48.74 -2.18 -60.89
CA VAL A 220 47.51 -1.54 -60.38
C VAL A 220 47.90 -0.38 -59.48
N VAL A 221 47.55 0.84 -59.89
CA VAL A 221 48.04 2.07 -59.27
C VAL A 221 46.88 3.03 -58.98
N ARG A 222 46.84 3.62 -57.78
CA ARG A 222 45.81 4.60 -57.39
C ARG A 222 44.38 4.17 -57.72
N SER A 223 44.07 2.91 -57.44
CA SER A 223 42.80 2.31 -57.85
C SER A 223 42.11 1.63 -56.68
N TYR A 224 40.79 1.50 -56.70
CA TYR A 224 40.09 0.88 -55.58
C TYR A 224 38.86 0.04 -55.90
N ALA A 225 38.52 -0.87 -54.99
CA ALA A 225 37.29 -1.66 -55.02
C ALA A 225 36.45 -1.45 -53.75
N SER A 226 35.13 -1.40 -53.93
CA SER A 226 34.19 -1.21 -52.81
C SER A 226 32.87 -1.95 -52.93
N GLY A 227 32.58 -2.63 -54.04
CA GLY A 227 31.39 -3.49 -54.12
C GLY A 227 31.61 -4.85 -53.47
N ALA A 228 30.52 -5.52 -53.05
CA ALA A 228 30.57 -6.82 -52.41
C ALA A 228 31.29 -7.87 -53.27
N VAL A 229 32.14 -8.71 -52.68
CA VAL A 229 32.90 -9.75 -53.39
C VAL A 229 32.61 -11.11 -52.76
N SER A 230 32.22 -12.08 -53.58
CA SER A 230 31.91 -13.44 -53.13
C SER A 230 32.52 -14.49 -54.05
N GLY A 231 33.23 -15.47 -53.49
CA GLY A 231 33.64 -16.63 -54.25
C GLY A 231 34.14 -17.80 -53.41
N MET A 232 34.61 -18.86 -54.07
CA MET A 232 35.00 -20.11 -53.38
C MET A 232 36.51 -20.19 -53.11
N THR A 233 37.34 -19.89 -54.11
CA THR A 233 38.80 -20.02 -54.06
C THR A 233 39.47 -18.82 -54.70
N GLU A 234 40.61 -18.37 -54.17
CA GLU A 234 41.34 -17.18 -54.66
C GLU A 234 40.43 -15.94 -54.72
N VAL A 235 39.85 -15.58 -53.56
CA VAL A 235 38.98 -14.42 -53.41
C VAL A 235 39.77 -13.28 -52.77
N GLY A 236 39.79 -12.12 -53.43
CA GLY A 236 40.51 -10.96 -52.96
C GLY A 236 39.70 -9.67 -53.05
N GLY A 237 39.87 -8.80 -52.06
CA GLY A 237 39.16 -7.52 -52.04
C GLY A 237 39.51 -6.61 -53.21
N LEU A 238 40.78 -6.56 -53.64
CA LEU A 238 41.21 -5.81 -54.84
C LEU A 238 41.36 -6.74 -56.06
N PHE A 239 42.12 -7.84 -55.93
CA PHE A 239 42.19 -8.85 -56.99
C PHE A 239 42.27 -10.28 -56.46
N GLY A 240 41.66 -11.22 -57.18
CA GLY A 240 41.48 -12.60 -56.74
C GLY A 240 42.73 -13.47 -56.88
N SER A 241 43.38 -13.41 -58.04
CA SER A 241 44.55 -14.22 -58.39
C SER A 241 45.64 -13.37 -59.06
N GLY A 242 46.88 -13.87 -59.10
CA GLY A 242 47.97 -13.31 -59.91
C GLY A 242 49.17 -12.75 -59.13
N MET A 243 49.81 -11.71 -59.68
CA MET A 243 51.03 -11.07 -59.18
C MET A 243 50.74 -9.73 -58.50
N ASP A 244 51.51 -9.41 -57.45
CA ASP A 244 51.41 -8.18 -56.66
C ASP A 244 52.59 -7.21 -56.85
N THR A 245 53.55 -7.59 -57.70
CA THR A 245 54.88 -6.99 -57.81
C THR A 245 54.89 -5.52 -58.26
N HIS A 246 53.75 -4.99 -58.72
CA HIS A 246 53.59 -3.62 -59.21
C HIS A 246 52.27 -2.96 -58.76
N VAL A 247 51.84 -3.25 -57.53
CA VAL A 247 50.64 -2.64 -56.93
C VAL A 247 51.01 -1.52 -55.96
N SER A 248 50.52 -0.31 -56.19
CA SER A 248 50.82 0.85 -55.34
C SER A 248 49.60 1.76 -55.15
N ASP A 249 49.51 2.39 -53.98
CA ASP A 249 48.46 3.37 -53.63
C ASP A 249 47.03 2.92 -53.97
N SER A 250 46.79 1.61 -53.92
CA SER A 250 45.54 0.98 -54.35
C SER A 250 44.89 0.24 -53.21
N PHE A 251 43.56 0.32 -53.13
CA PHE A 251 42.84 0.00 -51.90
C PHE A 251 41.61 -0.85 -52.15
N TRP A 252 41.19 -1.62 -51.15
CA TRP A 252 39.82 -2.14 -51.14
C TRP A 252 39.17 -1.86 -49.81
N ASN A 253 37.84 -1.71 -49.82
CA ASN A 253 37.09 -1.53 -48.61
C ASN A 253 36.83 -2.91 -47.97
N THR A 254 37.37 -3.18 -46.79
CA THR A 254 37.21 -4.49 -46.14
C THR A 254 35.79 -4.78 -45.67
N GLU A 255 34.98 -3.75 -45.45
CA GLU A 255 33.61 -3.87 -44.92
C GLU A 255 32.62 -4.05 -46.07
N THR A 256 32.63 -3.16 -47.06
CA THR A 256 31.66 -3.20 -48.17
C THR A 256 31.95 -4.31 -49.17
N THR A 257 33.22 -4.71 -49.35
CA THR A 257 33.54 -5.91 -50.13
C THR A 257 33.21 -7.20 -49.39
N GLY A 258 33.16 -7.16 -48.05
CA GLY A 258 33.04 -8.35 -47.21
C GLY A 258 34.29 -9.25 -47.19
N VAL A 259 35.42 -8.78 -47.73
CA VAL A 259 36.66 -9.56 -47.85
C VAL A 259 37.81 -8.88 -47.11
N SER A 260 38.46 -9.63 -46.21
CA SER A 260 39.54 -9.12 -45.35
C SER A 260 40.94 -9.21 -45.95
N VAL A 261 41.11 -9.95 -47.06
CA VAL A 261 42.41 -10.20 -47.70
C VAL A 261 42.37 -9.92 -49.21
N SER A 262 43.52 -9.64 -49.79
CA SER A 262 43.73 -9.51 -51.23
C SER A 262 45.19 -9.84 -51.52
N LEU A 263 45.49 -10.41 -52.68
CA LEU A 263 46.89 -10.71 -53.07
C LEU A 263 47.75 -9.44 -53.20
N GLY A 264 47.13 -8.27 -53.39
CA GLY A 264 47.81 -6.98 -53.27
C GLY A 264 46.85 -5.82 -53.06
N GLY A 265 47.44 -4.62 -52.92
CA GLY A 265 46.77 -3.41 -52.45
C GLY A 265 46.74 -3.33 -50.92
N ILE A 266 45.99 -2.37 -50.39
CA ILE A 266 45.81 -2.16 -48.94
C ILE A 266 44.32 -2.21 -48.59
N GLY A 267 43.95 -3.11 -47.69
CA GLY A 267 42.60 -3.19 -47.14
C GLY A 267 42.38 -2.09 -46.13
N ILE A 268 41.33 -1.29 -46.32
CA ILE A 268 40.97 -0.17 -45.47
C ILE A 268 39.49 -0.22 -45.09
N SER A 269 39.14 0.35 -43.94
CA SER A 269 37.74 0.49 -43.50
C SER A 269 36.98 1.53 -44.33
N SER A 270 35.65 1.57 -44.22
CA SER A 270 34.84 2.65 -44.81
C SER A 270 35.20 4.00 -44.23
N GLY A 271 35.57 4.07 -42.95
CA GLY A 271 36.06 5.29 -42.31
C GLY A 271 37.34 5.80 -42.96
N GLN A 272 38.33 4.92 -43.13
CA GLN A 272 39.60 5.26 -43.80
C GLN A 272 39.38 5.61 -45.27
N MET A 273 38.48 4.90 -45.97
CA MET A 273 38.18 5.15 -47.38
C MET A 273 37.44 6.49 -47.60
N ARG A 274 36.78 7.06 -46.59
CA ARG A 274 36.17 8.40 -46.67
C ARG A 274 37.14 9.52 -46.28
N ASP A 275 38.27 9.18 -45.66
CA ASP A 275 39.28 10.15 -45.29
C ASP A 275 40.21 10.41 -46.48
N GLN A 276 40.12 11.61 -47.04
CA GLN A 276 40.98 12.05 -48.15
C GLN A 276 42.48 11.92 -47.79
N ALA A 277 42.86 12.04 -46.52
CA ALA A 277 44.25 11.92 -46.08
C ALA A 277 44.81 10.49 -46.26
N THR A 278 43.96 9.46 -46.34
CA THR A 278 44.37 8.07 -46.64
C THR A 278 44.97 7.94 -48.04
N PHE A 279 44.54 8.76 -48.99
CA PHE A 279 44.90 8.67 -50.41
C PHE A 279 46.11 9.55 -50.74
N THR A 280 47.21 9.36 -50.02
CA THR A 280 48.45 10.11 -50.27
C THR A 280 48.95 9.85 -51.69
N GLY A 281 49.24 10.92 -52.44
CA GLY A 281 49.72 10.80 -53.83
C GLY A 281 48.61 10.77 -54.88
N TRP A 282 47.33 10.80 -54.48
CA TRP A 282 46.21 10.97 -55.40
C TRP A 282 45.98 12.45 -55.72
N ASP A 283 45.62 12.74 -56.97
CA ASP A 283 45.36 14.10 -57.44
C ASP A 283 43.90 14.51 -57.21
N PHE A 284 43.61 15.08 -56.04
CA PHE A 284 42.30 15.69 -55.73
C PHE A 284 42.12 17.11 -56.30
N GLU A 285 43.16 17.67 -56.91
CA GLU A 285 43.07 18.96 -57.59
C GLU A 285 42.42 18.81 -58.98
N ASN A 286 42.73 17.73 -59.71
CA ASN A 286 42.28 17.55 -61.09
C ASN A 286 41.50 16.25 -61.35
N VAL A 287 41.73 15.16 -60.61
CA VAL A 287 41.16 13.84 -60.93
C VAL A 287 40.03 13.47 -59.98
N TRP A 288 40.35 13.42 -58.68
CA TRP A 288 39.48 12.89 -57.65
C TRP A 288 38.74 13.99 -56.88
N THR A 289 37.59 13.66 -56.31
CA THR A 289 36.87 14.45 -55.32
C THR A 289 36.20 13.51 -54.33
N SER A 290 35.79 14.03 -53.18
CA SER A 290 35.00 13.32 -52.18
C SER A 290 34.10 14.33 -51.46
N LEU A 291 32.98 13.85 -50.95
CA LEU A 291 32.14 14.65 -50.07
C LEU A 291 32.74 14.67 -48.65
N SER A 292 32.41 15.68 -47.85
CA SER A 292 32.88 15.86 -46.48
C SER A 292 31.74 16.13 -45.49
N GLY A 293 32.07 16.15 -44.19
CA GLY A 293 31.09 16.34 -43.11
C GLY A 293 30.06 15.21 -43.03
N GLU A 294 28.81 15.59 -42.80
CA GLU A 294 27.66 14.67 -42.71
C GLU A 294 27.39 13.90 -44.01
N ASN A 295 27.86 14.41 -45.16
CA ASN A 295 27.65 13.77 -46.46
C ASN A 295 28.89 13.02 -46.98
N ARG A 296 29.88 12.71 -46.13
CA ARG A 296 31.18 12.14 -46.58
C ARG A 296 31.03 10.90 -47.46
N SER A 297 31.89 10.78 -48.48
CA SER A 297 31.88 9.68 -49.48
C SER A 297 33.26 9.07 -49.66
N PHE A 298 33.35 7.95 -50.40
CA PHE A 298 34.63 7.49 -50.96
C PHE A 298 35.08 8.44 -52.08
N PRO A 299 36.37 8.43 -52.49
CA PRO A 299 36.85 9.20 -53.63
C PRO A 299 36.17 8.76 -54.93
N TYR A 300 35.73 9.71 -55.74
CA TYR A 300 35.20 9.48 -57.08
C TYR A 300 35.74 10.54 -58.04
N PHE A 301 35.56 10.36 -59.35
CA PHE A 301 36.10 11.33 -60.31
C PHE A 301 35.26 12.61 -60.33
N LYS A 302 35.93 13.77 -60.49
CA LYS A 302 35.27 15.08 -60.63
C LYS A 302 34.27 15.17 -61.79
N MET A 303 34.44 14.34 -62.81
CA MET A 303 33.53 14.27 -63.96
C MET A 303 32.20 13.57 -63.64
N VAL A 304 32.14 12.78 -62.56
CA VAL A 304 30.89 12.15 -62.11
C VAL A 304 30.11 13.20 -61.32
N THR A 305 28.95 13.59 -61.87
CA THR A 305 28.10 14.66 -61.34
C THR A 305 26.72 14.18 -60.90
N THR A 306 26.46 12.88 -61.03
CA THR A 306 25.17 12.23 -60.77
C THR A 306 25.35 11.02 -59.86
N ASP A 307 24.31 10.70 -59.09
CA ASP A 307 24.28 9.53 -58.21
C ASP A 307 24.27 8.19 -58.98
N PRO A 308 24.74 7.08 -58.36
CA PRO A 308 25.14 6.98 -56.95
C PRO A 308 26.59 7.43 -56.69
N ILE A 309 26.78 8.30 -55.69
CA ILE A 309 28.11 8.64 -55.17
C ILE A 309 28.66 7.48 -54.33
N PRO A 310 29.85 6.92 -54.66
CA PRO A 310 30.40 5.76 -53.95
C PRO A 310 30.57 6.01 -52.44
N GLY A 311 29.98 5.11 -51.63
CA GLY A 311 30.17 5.09 -50.18
C GLY A 311 29.75 6.36 -49.45
N LYS A 312 28.74 7.10 -49.94
CA LYS A 312 28.13 8.23 -49.24
C LYS A 312 27.51 7.77 -47.89
N ILE A 313 27.54 8.60 -46.83
CA ILE A 313 26.83 8.24 -45.58
C ILE A 313 25.34 8.29 -45.87
N GLY A 314 24.62 7.23 -45.51
CA GLY A 314 23.16 7.23 -45.55
C GLY A 314 22.58 8.08 -44.42
N VAL A 315 21.61 8.93 -44.75
CA VAL A 315 20.71 9.51 -43.75
C VAL A 315 19.54 8.53 -43.64
N PRO A 316 19.40 7.79 -42.53
CA PRO A 316 18.22 6.96 -42.35
C PRO A 316 16.99 7.86 -42.14
N SER A 317 15.81 7.26 -42.21
CA SER A 317 14.55 7.93 -41.89
C SER A 317 13.74 7.06 -40.95
N ILE A 318 13.03 7.70 -40.03
CA ILE A 318 12.13 7.02 -39.10
C ILE A 318 10.79 6.88 -39.81
N THR A 319 10.44 5.65 -40.19
CA THR A 319 9.17 5.36 -40.88
C THR A 319 8.04 5.12 -39.88
N THR A 320 8.39 4.62 -38.69
CA THR A 320 7.46 4.45 -37.56
C THR A 320 8.13 4.95 -36.28
N LEU A 321 7.51 5.92 -35.61
CA LEU A 321 7.98 6.40 -34.31
C LEU A 321 7.73 5.32 -33.25
N PRO A 322 8.67 5.13 -32.32
CA PRO A 322 8.44 4.28 -31.16
C PRO A 322 7.28 4.80 -30.31
N ASN A 323 6.50 3.89 -29.73
CA ASN A 323 5.53 4.22 -28.70
C ASN A 323 6.04 3.78 -27.32
N ALA A 324 5.71 4.55 -26.29
CA ALA A 324 6.01 4.24 -24.90
C ALA A 324 4.81 4.58 -24.00
N SER A 325 4.51 3.69 -23.06
CA SER A 325 3.50 3.90 -22.02
C SER A 325 4.07 3.49 -20.67
N LEU A 326 3.93 4.37 -19.69
CA LEU A 326 4.51 4.21 -18.36
C LEU A 326 3.46 4.41 -17.29
N VAL A 327 3.70 3.82 -16.12
CA VAL A 327 3.02 4.19 -14.87
C VAL A 327 3.96 5.09 -14.08
N TYR A 328 3.43 6.12 -13.40
CA TYR A 328 4.20 6.97 -12.50
C TYR A 328 5.10 6.13 -11.57
N GLY A 329 6.40 6.47 -11.52
CA GLY A 329 7.42 5.72 -10.77
C GLY A 329 8.19 4.65 -11.55
N GLN A 330 7.89 4.45 -12.84
CA GLN A 330 8.69 3.59 -13.72
C GLN A 330 9.80 4.37 -14.44
N ALA A 331 11.02 3.80 -14.47
CA ALA A 331 12.13 4.35 -15.25
C ALA A 331 11.96 4.04 -16.75
N ILE A 332 12.45 4.93 -17.61
CA ILE A 332 12.43 4.73 -19.06
C ILE A 332 13.62 3.84 -19.47
N GLY A 333 13.41 2.53 -19.42
CA GLY A 333 14.35 1.54 -19.94
C GLY A 333 14.21 1.33 -21.45
N SER A 334 15.25 0.79 -22.08
CA SER A 334 15.25 0.40 -23.52
C SER A 334 14.11 -0.57 -23.89
N SER A 335 13.54 -1.29 -22.92
CA SER A 335 12.46 -2.26 -23.09
C SER A 335 11.06 -1.67 -23.27
N VAL A 336 10.87 -0.37 -23.07
CA VAL A 336 9.55 0.28 -23.18
C VAL A 336 9.24 0.74 -24.61
N MET A 337 10.28 0.81 -25.46
CA MET A 337 10.22 1.33 -26.82
C MET A 337 10.01 0.18 -27.79
N THR A 338 8.79 0.03 -28.30
CA THR A 338 8.47 -1.02 -29.28
C THR A 338 7.98 -0.43 -30.59
N GLY A 339 8.19 -1.17 -31.68
CA GLY A 339 7.59 -0.85 -32.99
C GLY A 339 8.26 0.29 -33.76
N ALA A 340 9.47 0.71 -33.38
CA ALA A 340 10.25 1.62 -34.21
C ALA A 340 10.77 0.92 -35.47
N LEU A 341 10.67 1.59 -36.61
CA LEU A 341 11.28 1.17 -37.87
C LEU A 341 12.12 2.33 -38.39
N VAL A 342 13.40 2.06 -38.62
CA VAL A 342 14.37 3.01 -39.19
C VAL A 342 14.90 2.39 -40.47
N GLU A 343 14.80 3.12 -41.57
CA GLU A 343 15.14 2.62 -42.89
C GLU A 343 16.03 3.58 -43.66
N HIS A 344 16.89 3.02 -44.51
CA HIS A 344 17.63 3.75 -45.54
C HIS A 344 17.48 2.98 -46.86
N GLU A 345 16.96 3.64 -47.90
CA GLU A 345 16.72 3.04 -49.23
C GLU A 345 15.91 1.73 -49.22
N GLY A 346 14.94 1.62 -48.29
CA GLY A 346 14.06 0.46 -48.17
C GLY A 346 14.68 -0.75 -47.46
N LEU A 347 15.87 -0.59 -46.87
CA LEU A 347 16.50 -1.55 -45.99
C LEU A 347 16.45 -1.06 -44.54
N GLU A 348 16.17 -1.98 -43.62
CA GLU A 348 16.17 -1.71 -42.18
C GLU A 348 17.59 -1.38 -41.70
N VAL A 349 17.69 -0.32 -40.91
CA VAL A 349 18.94 0.10 -40.25
C VAL A 349 18.84 -0.30 -38.79
N GLU A 350 19.64 -1.30 -38.40
CA GLU A 350 19.74 -1.68 -36.99
C GLU A 350 20.43 -0.59 -36.17
N GLY A 351 19.96 -0.43 -34.93
CA GLY A 351 20.50 0.55 -34.00
C GLY A 351 19.74 0.57 -32.68
N SER A 352 19.98 1.62 -31.90
CA SER A 352 19.37 1.77 -30.59
C SER A 352 18.82 3.18 -30.39
N PHE A 353 17.68 3.27 -29.71
CA PHE A 353 17.13 4.54 -29.27
C PHE A 353 17.66 4.88 -27.88
N VAL A 354 18.34 6.01 -27.78
CA VAL A 354 18.78 6.60 -26.52
C VAL A 354 17.85 7.75 -26.19
N LEU A 355 17.22 7.67 -25.03
CA LEU A 355 16.28 8.68 -24.55
C LEU A 355 16.96 9.64 -23.58
N SER A 356 16.62 10.92 -23.72
CA SER A 356 17.13 11.98 -22.88
C SER A 356 15.97 12.80 -22.30
N PRO A 357 15.88 12.93 -20.96
CA PRO A 357 16.80 12.36 -19.95
C PRO A 357 16.58 10.86 -19.69
N THR A 358 17.65 10.14 -19.29
CA THR A 358 17.66 8.67 -19.11
C THR A 358 16.90 8.19 -17.86
N GLU A 359 16.82 9.03 -16.82
CA GLU A 359 15.91 8.85 -15.70
C GLU A 359 14.88 9.97 -15.76
N LEU A 360 13.68 9.65 -16.22
CA LEU A 360 12.53 10.52 -16.00
C LEU A 360 11.87 10.09 -14.69
N LYS A 361 11.55 11.09 -13.87
CA LYS A 361 10.50 11.01 -12.86
C LYS A 361 9.31 11.80 -13.42
N PRO A 362 8.74 11.38 -14.56
CA PRO A 362 7.75 12.21 -15.24
C PRO A 362 6.51 12.29 -14.36
N LEU A 363 5.87 13.45 -14.31
CA LEU A 363 4.56 13.56 -13.67
C LEU A 363 3.56 12.72 -14.47
N ALA A 364 2.46 12.30 -13.85
CA ALA A 364 1.38 11.68 -14.60
C ALA A 364 0.83 12.68 -15.65
N GLY A 365 0.64 12.22 -16.88
CA GLY A 365 0.28 13.07 -18.02
C GLY A 365 1.00 12.66 -19.30
N THR A 366 1.22 13.64 -20.18
CA THR A 366 1.99 13.47 -21.40
C THR A 366 3.27 14.28 -21.27
N GLU A 367 4.40 13.63 -21.48
CA GLU A 367 5.72 14.25 -21.44
C GLU A 367 6.42 14.05 -22.78
N THR A 368 6.98 15.12 -23.33
CA THR A 368 7.77 15.06 -24.55
C THR A 368 9.22 14.78 -24.19
N VAL A 369 9.80 13.75 -24.79
CA VAL A 369 11.18 13.35 -24.55
C VAL A 369 11.98 13.44 -25.85
N ASP A 370 13.23 13.86 -25.72
CA ASP A 370 14.17 13.83 -26.82
C ASP A 370 14.73 12.42 -26.97
N PHE A 371 14.93 11.98 -28.20
CA PHE A 371 15.61 10.74 -28.50
C PHE A 371 16.72 10.94 -29.53
N VAL A 372 17.71 10.06 -29.47
CA VAL A 372 18.72 9.87 -30.50
C VAL A 372 18.69 8.40 -30.92
N PHE A 373 18.43 8.15 -32.18
CA PHE A 373 18.69 6.86 -32.79
C PHE A 373 20.17 6.78 -33.17
N GLU A 374 20.89 5.85 -32.54
CA GLU A 374 22.29 5.55 -32.84
C GLU A 374 22.35 4.27 -33.69
N PRO A 375 22.70 4.37 -34.98
CA PRO A 375 22.88 3.20 -35.85
C PRO A 375 23.99 2.29 -35.31
N LEU A 376 23.83 0.98 -35.49
CA LEU A 376 24.86 -0.01 -35.14
C LEU A 376 26.15 0.17 -35.97
N LEU A 377 26.00 0.72 -37.19
CA LEU A 377 27.07 0.99 -38.16
C LEU A 377 27.21 2.51 -38.42
N PRO A 378 27.75 3.29 -37.46
CA PRO A 378 27.84 4.76 -37.54
C PRO A 378 28.79 5.28 -38.63
N GLU A 379 29.63 4.41 -39.18
CA GLU A 379 30.45 4.70 -40.36
C GLU A 379 29.64 4.71 -41.67
N LEU A 380 28.50 4.02 -41.70
CA LEU A 380 27.60 3.93 -42.84
C LEU A 380 26.38 4.85 -42.74
N TYR A 381 25.93 5.14 -41.52
CA TYR A 381 24.70 5.90 -41.27
C TYR A 381 24.87 7.04 -40.26
N LEU A 382 24.16 8.15 -40.48
CA LEU A 382 24.09 9.25 -39.50
C LEU A 382 23.09 8.92 -38.38
N PRO A 383 23.36 9.37 -37.14
CA PRO A 383 22.35 9.35 -36.09
C PRO A 383 21.20 10.30 -36.42
N ILE A 384 20.02 9.95 -35.94
CA ILE A 384 18.81 10.78 -36.12
C ILE A 384 18.31 11.18 -34.75
N SER A 385 18.08 12.47 -34.56
CA SER A 385 17.43 12.99 -33.36
C SER A 385 15.97 13.30 -33.65
N GLY A 386 15.12 13.15 -32.65
CA GLY A 386 13.73 13.52 -32.72
C GLY A 386 13.10 13.66 -31.36
N GLN A 387 11.81 13.96 -31.36
CA GLN A 387 10.98 14.04 -30.17
C GLN A 387 9.83 13.06 -30.28
N MET A 388 9.43 12.52 -29.13
CA MET A 388 8.22 11.72 -29.02
C MET A 388 7.49 12.03 -27.73
N ASP A 389 6.18 11.78 -27.75
CA ASP A 389 5.34 11.90 -26.56
C ASP A 389 5.26 10.55 -25.84
N VAL A 390 5.51 10.59 -24.54
CA VAL A 390 5.37 9.44 -23.64
C VAL A 390 4.14 9.68 -22.76
N ALA A 391 3.21 8.72 -22.78
CA ALA A 391 2.05 8.74 -21.89
C ALA A 391 2.39 8.10 -20.55
N VAL A 392 2.15 8.84 -19.46
CA VAL A 392 2.40 8.42 -18.08
C VAL A 392 1.09 8.38 -17.33
N SER A 393 0.60 7.19 -17.00
CA SER A 393 -0.61 7.05 -16.18
C SER A 393 -0.28 7.26 -14.69
N GLN A 394 -1.29 7.69 -13.93
CA GLN A 394 -1.19 7.76 -12.48
C GLN A 394 -0.88 6.39 -11.86
N ALA A 395 -0.14 6.38 -10.75
CA ALA A 395 0.08 5.17 -9.95
C ALA A 395 -1.06 4.96 -8.94
N PRO A 396 -1.45 3.73 -8.61
CA PRO A 396 -2.49 3.49 -7.60
C PRO A 396 -2.02 3.90 -6.20
N LEU A 397 -2.85 4.62 -5.45
CA LEU A 397 -2.60 4.96 -4.04
C LEU A 397 -3.88 4.82 -3.22
N THR A 398 -3.82 4.09 -2.11
CA THR A 398 -4.96 3.94 -1.18
C THR A 398 -4.66 4.65 0.13
N ALA A 399 -5.62 5.44 0.62
CA ALA A 399 -5.64 6.01 1.95
C ALA A 399 -6.78 5.38 2.77
N THR A 400 -6.45 4.82 3.93
CA THR A 400 -7.40 4.08 4.78
C THR A 400 -7.46 4.72 6.16
N ALA A 401 -8.66 5.11 6.62
CA ALA A 401 -8.86 5.56 7.99
C ALA A 401 -8.72 4.36 8.94
N ASP A 402 -7.87 4.48 9.96
CA ASP A 402 -7.64 3.40 10.89
C ASP A 402 -8.85 3.22 11.83
N ASN A 403 -9.27 1.98 12.06
CA ASN A 403 -10.35 1.67 13.00
C ASN A 403 -9.96 2.02 14.44
N GLN A 404 -10.93 2.50 15.22
CA GLN A 404 -10.74 2.95 16.60
C GLN A 404 -11.85 2.44 17.51
N SER A 405 -11.65 2.54 18.83
CA SER A 405 -12.66 2.15 19.82
C SER A 405 -12.60 2.99 21.09
N ARG A 406 -13.74 3.15 21.78
CA ARG A 406 -13.82 3.75 23.13
C ARG A 406 -15.03 3.22 23.92
N THR A 407 -15.09 3.48 25.22
CA THR A 407 -16.29 3.25 26.04
C THR A 407 -17.21 4.48 26.04
N TYR A 408 -18.50 4.30 26.32
CA TYR A 408 -19.46 5.39 26.50
C TYR A 408 -18.95 6.42 27.53
N GLY A 409 -19.09 7.71 27.24
CA GLY A 409 -18.58 8.82 28.05
C GLY A 409 -17.07 9.10 27.96
N ALA A 410 -16.27 8.24 27.33
CA ALA A 410 -14.87 8.56 27.04
C ALA A 410 -14.76 9.50 25.82
N ALA A 411 -13.70 10.32 25.78
CA ALA A 411 -13.38 11.16 24.62
C ALA A 411 -13.00 10.32 23.40
N ASN A 412 -13.18 10.87 22.20
CA ASN A 412 -12.72 10.22 20.98
C ASN A 412 -11.18 10.09 20.99
N PRO A 413 -10.64 8.93 20.54
CA PRO A 413 -9.21 8.81 20.31
C PRO A 413 -8.77 9.70 19.13
N ALA A 414 -7.47 9.95 19.03
CA ALA A 414 -6.91 10.61 17.85
C ALA A 414 -7.13 9.72 16.61
N LEU A 415 -7.66 10.30 15.54
CA LEU A 415 -7.87 9.61 14.28
C LEU A 415 -6.57 9.60 13.47
N SER A 416 -6.31 8.49 12.77
CA SER A 416 -5.12 8.31 11.93
C SER A 416 -5.49 7.70 10.58
N ILE A 417 -4.60 7.89 9.61
CA ILE A 417 -4.75 7.43 8.23
C ILE A 417 -3.48 6.68 7.84
N SER A 418 -3.64 5.49 7.28
CA SER A 418 -2.56 4.70 6.69
C SER A 418 -2.61 4.79 5.16
N TYR A 419 -1.44 4.74 4.51
CA TYR A 419 -1.31 4.83 3.06
C TYR A 419 -0.56 3.62 2.49
N SER A 420 -0.97 3.16 1.32
CA SER A 420 -0.27 2.12 0.56
C SER A 420 -0.25 2.45 -0.93
N GLY A 421 0.93 2.40 -1.56
CA GLY A 421 1.09 2.61 -3.00
C GLY A 421 2.06 3.71 -3.42
N PHE A 422 2.66 4.45 -2.48
CA PHE A 422 3.71 5.42 -2.83
C PHE A 422 4.88 4.76 -3.57
N VAL A 423 5.33 5.42 -4.63
CA VAL A 423 6.50 5.05 -5.44
C VAL A 423 7.60 6.09 -5.27
N ASN A 424 8.77 5.90 -5.89
CA ASN A 424 9.89 6.86 -5.84
C ASN A 424 10.44 7.21 -4.44
N GLY A 425 10.11 6.42 -3.41
CA GLY A 425 10.48 6.71 -2.02
C GLY A 425 9.68 7.86 -1.40
N GLU A 426 8.53 8.20 -1.99
CA GLU A 426 7.62 9.22 -1.50
C GLU A 426 6.81 8.75 -0.27
N ASP A 427 6.23 9.71 0.45
CA ASP A 427 5.36 9.49 1.59
C ASP A 427 4.16 10.45 1.54
N ALA A 428 3.39 10.54 2.63
CA ALA A 428 2.19 11.38 2.71
C ALA A 428 2.44 12.87 2.43
N THR A 429 3.70 13.35 2.43
CA THR A 429 4.03 14.73 2.04
C THR A 429 3.93 14.99 0.53
N ALA A 430 3.85 13.94 -0.30
CA ALA A 430 3.73 14.03 -1.76
C ALA A 430 2.29 14.31 -2.25
N ILE A 431 1.32 14.31 -1.34
CA ILE A 431 -0.10 14.53 -1.65
C ILE A 431 -0.68 15.59 -0.72
N THR A 432 -1.83 16.13 -1.10
CA THR A 432 -2.72 16.77 -0.11
C THR A 432 -3.41 15.65 0.64
N ALA A 433 -3.13 15.51 1.94
CA ALA A 433 -3.72 14.46 2.75
C ALA A 433 -5.25 14.62 2.87
N PRO A 434 -6.03 13.53 2.77
CA PRO A 434 -7.42 13.53 3.20
C PRO A 434 -7.56 13.83 4.69
N GLU A 435 -8.73 14.34 5.08
CA GLU A 435 -9.10 14.56 6.47
C GLU A 435 -9.95 13.40 6.98
N ALA A 436 -9.59 12.85 8.16
CA ALA A 436 -10.38 11.86 8.87
C ALA A 436 -11.28 12.54 9.90
N ALA A 437 -12.57 12.26 9.85
CA ALA A 437 -13.55 12.79 10.79
C ALA A 437 -14.56 11.72 11.22
N THR A 438 -15.08 11.88 12.43
CA THR A 438 -16.25 11.13 12.92
C THR A 438 -17.24 12.10 13.54
N LEU A 439 -18.54 11.81 13.39
CA LEU A 439 -19.62 12.59 14.01
C LEU A 439 -19.93 12.13 15.44
N ALA A 440 -19.27 11.06 15.92
CA ALA A 440 -19.46 10.60 17.29
C ALA A 440 -18.88 11.63 18.28
N GLU A 441 -19.60 11.88 19.37
CA GLU A 441 -19.17 12.70 20.51
C GLU A 441 -19.14 11.84 21.78
N ALA A 442 -18.59 12.34 22.89
CA ALA A 442 -18.51 11.57 24.14
C ALA A 442 -19.89 11.05 24.64
N THR A 443 -20.96 11.76 24.29
CA THR A 443 -22.38 11.45 24.57
C THR A 443 -23.05 10.57 23.52
N SER A 444 -22.37 10.21 22.43
CA SER A 444 -22.92 9.30 21.43
C SER A 444 -23.17 7.91 22.05
N PRO A 445 -24.37 7.33 21.89
CA PRO A 445 -24.72 6.02 22.43
C PRO A 445 -23.79 4.88 22.00
N VAL A 446 -23.92 3.74 22.66
CA VAL A 446 -23.23 2.50 22.26
C VAL A 446 -23.60 2.11 20.82
N GLY A 447 -22.58 1.74 20.03
CA GLY A 447 -22.74 1.41 18.61
C GLY A 447 -21.49 1.70 17.79
N ASP A 448 -21.59 1.49 16.47
CA ASP A 448 -20.52 1.74 15.51
C ASP A 448 -20.77 3.04 14.74
N TYR A 449 -19.72 3.85 14.62
CA TYR A 449 -19.76 5.15 13.96
C TYR A 449 -18.69 5.19 12.87
N ALA A 450 -19.04 5.71 11.69
CA ALA A 450 -18.07 5.83 10.61
C ALA A 450 -16.95 6.82 10.97
N ILE A 451 -15.72 6.47 10.59
CA ILE A 451 -14.61 7.40 10.45
C ILE A 451 -14.46 7.62 8.95
N THR A 452 -14.99 8.75 8.47
CA THR A 452 -15.02 9.06 7.05
C THR A 452 -13.78 9.83 6.63
N LEU A 453 -13.18 9.42 5.52
CA LEU A 453 -12.18 10.21 4.82
C LEU A 453 -12.85 11.14 3.83
N SER A 454 -12.37 12.39 3.76
CA SER A 454 -12.84 13.35 2.75
C SER A 454 -11.70 14.26 2.27
N GLY A 455 -11.88 14.84 1.09
CA GLY A 455 -10.86 15.66 0.45
C GLY A 455 -9.68 14.82 -0.05
N GLY A 456 -8.48 15.41 0.03
CA GLY A 456 -7.27 14.83 -0.53
C GLY A 456 -7.14 15.04 -2.05
N ALA A 457 -5.91 15.19 -2.51
CA ALA A 457 -5.59 15.35 -3.92
C ALA A 457 -4.18 14.82 -4.19
N ALA A 458 -4.03 14.08 -5.29
CA ALA A 458 -2.76 13.51 -5.71
C ALA A 458 -2.67 13.56 -7.24
N ASP A 459 -1.84 14.46 -7.77
CA ASP A 459 -1.76 14.65 -9.23
C ASP A 459 -1.12 13.43 -9.93
N ASN A 460 -0.17 12.79 -9.26
CA ASN A 460 0.57 11.64 -9.78
C ASN A 460 -0.03 10.27 -9.40
N TYR A 461 -1.08 10.26 -8.57
CA TYR A 461 -1.67 9.05 -8.06
C TYR A 461 -3.18 9.01 -8.27
N ASP A 462 -3.70 7.83 -8.58
CA ASP A 462 -5.12 7.54 -8.56
C ASP A 462 -5.51 7.23 -7.10
N LEU A 463 -5.94 8.26 -6.37
CA LEU A 463 -6.19 8.20 -4.93
C LEU A 463 -7.55 7.58 -4.61
N THR A 464 -7.53 6.45 -3.94
CA THR A 464 -8.72 5.76 -3.39
C THR A 464 -8.82 6.01 -1.88
N LEU A 465 -10.02 6.38 -1.41
CA LEU A 465 -10.30 6.61 0.01
C LEU A 465 -11.13 5.46 0.60
N GLU A 466 -10.67 4.91 1.71
CA GLU A 466 -11.34 3.85 2.46
C GLU A 466 -11.66 4.31 3.89
N ASN A 467 -12.94 4.20 4.27
CA ASN A 467 -13.42 4.63 5.58
C ASN A 467 -13.10 3.58 6.67
N GLY A 468 -12.91 4.07 7.89
CA GLY A 468 -12.76 3.27 9.10
C GLY A 468 -14.03 3.29 9.95
N THR A 469 -13.97 2.64 11.11
CA THR A 469 -15.05 2.56 12.09
C THR A 469 -14.54 2.90 13.49
N LEU A 470 -15.30 3.71 14.22
CA LEU A 470 -15.18 3.95 15.65
C LEU A 470 -16.26 3.16 16.39
N SER A 471 -15.85 2.14 17.15
CA SER A 471 -16.78 1.35 17.97
C SER A 471 -16.89 1.91 19.39
N VAL A 472 -18.11 2.16 19.86
CA VAL A 472 -18.43 2.62 21.21
C VAL A 472 -19.05 1.48 22.01
N SER A 473 -18.37 1.03 23.06
CA SER A 473 -18.84 -0.02 23.97
C SER A 473 -19.50 0.55 25.24
N GLN A 474 -20.29 -0.27 25.93
CA GLN A 474 -20.96 0.10 27.17
C GLN A 474 -19.97 0.51 28.27
N ALA A 475 -20.35 1.50 29.09
CA ALA A 475 -19.62 1.87 30.30
C ALA A 475 -20.08 1.00 31.49
N PRO A 476 -19.22 0.66 32.45
CA PRO A 476 -19.64 -0.11 33.62
C PRO A 476 -20.54 0.71 34.54
N LEU A 477 -21.65 0.12 35.02
CA LEU A 477 -22.55 0.73 36.02
C LEU A 477 -22.98 -0.32 37.04
N THR A 478 -22.84 -0.01 38.33
CA THR A 478 -23.28 -0.88 39.43
C THR A 478 -24.44 -0.25 40.18
N ALA A 479 -25.52 -0.99 40.38
CA ALA A 479 -26.63 -0.66 41.25
C ALA A 479 -26.62 -1.57 42.48
N THR A 480 -26.61 -0.97 43.68
CA THR A 480 -26.50 -1.68 44.95
C THR A 480 -27.71 -1.34 45.83
N ALA A 481 -28.43 -2.36 46.30
CA ALA A 481 -29.49 -2.15 47.29
C ALA A 481 -28.87 -1.78 48.65
N ASP A 482 -29.31 -0.67 49.24
CA ASP A 482 -28.76 -0.21 50.51
C ASP A 482 -29.21 -1.13 51.66
N ASN A 483 -28.29 -1.49 52.55
CA ASN A 483 -28.61 -2.27 53.74
C ASN A 483 -29.53 -1.50 54.68
N GLN A 484 -30.47 -2.20 55.31
CA GLN A 484 -31.48 -1.63 56.19
C GLN A 484 -31.59 -2.42 57.50
N SER A 485 -32.25 -1.84 58.51
CA SER A 485 -32.52 -2.54 59.77
C SER A 485 -33.83 -2.09 60.42
N ARG A 486 -34.43 -2.97 61.23
CA ARG A 486 -35.60 -2.67 62.08
C ARG A 486 -35.67 -3.60 63.29
N THR A 487 -36.50 -3.27 64.27
CA THR A 487 -36.86 -4.20 65.36
C THR A 487 -38.06 -5.07 64.98
N TYR A 488 -38.22 -6.23 65.64
CA TYR A 488 -39.39 -7.08 65.50
C TYR A 488 -40.69 -6.29 65.76
N GLY A 489 -41.71 -6.53 64.93
CA GLY A 489 -42.99 -5.78 64.94
C GLY A 489 -42.96 -4.35 64.41
N ALA A 490 -41.79 -3.78 64.10
CA ALA A 490 -41.73 -2.52 63.34
C ALA A 490 -42.01 -2.78 61.84
N ALA A 491 -42.57 -1.80 61.15
CA ALA A 491 -42.73 -1.84 59.70
C ALA A 491 -41.37 -1.83 58.99
N ASN A 492 -41.31 -2.35 57.76
CA ASN A 492 -40.09 -2.25 56.94
C ASN A 492 -39.75 -0.78 56.67
N PRO A 493 -38.46 -0.39 56.76
CA PRO A 493 -38.02 0.91 56.30
C PRO A 493 -38.21 1.03 54.78
N ALA A 494 -38.19 2.26 54.27
CA ALA A 494 -38.15 2.48 52.83
C ALA A 494 -36.85 1.90 52.25
N LEU A 495 -36.97 1.11 51.19
CA LEU A 495 -35.81 0.55 50.48
C LEU A 495 -35.23 1.60 49.53
N SER A 496 -33.91 1.64 49.41
CA SER A 496 -33.18 2.55 48.53
C SER A 496 -32.09 1.83 47.77
N ILE A 497 -31.66 2.42 46.65
CA ILE A 497 -30.64 1.89 45.74
C ILE A 497 -29.60 2.98 45.52
N SER A 498 -28.33 2.64 45.67
CA SER A 498 -27.20 3.50 45.31
C SER A 498 -26.58 3.05 43.99
N TYR A 499 -26.06 4.00 43.20
CA TYR A 499 -25.45 3.74 41.89
C TYR A 499 -24.02 4.26 41.83
N SER A 500 -23.15 3.54 41.13
CA SER A 500 -21.78 3.98 40.86
C SER A 500 -21.38 3.64 39.42
N GLY A 501 -20.75 4.60 38.71
CA GLY A 501 -20.30 4.40 37.32
C GLY A 501 -20.99 5.26 36.26
N PHE A 502 -21.98 6.09 36.63
CA PHE A 502 -22.53 7.08 35.69
C PHE A 502 -21.43 8.01 35.16
N VAL A 503 -21.52 8.32 33.87
CA VAL A 503 -20.61 9.21 33.14
C VAL A 503 -21.43 10.35 32.53
N ASN A 504 -20.79 11.37 31.93
CA ASN A 504 -21.47 12.51 31.32
C ASN A 504 -22.39 13.34 32.26
N GLY A 505 -22.22 13.19 33.58
CA GLY A 505 -23.09 13.86 34.57
C GLY A 505 -24.49 13.25 34.68
N GLU A 506 -24.68 12.03 34.19
CA GLU A 506 -25.93 11.29 34.27
C GLU A 506 -26.20 10.76 35.69
N ASP A 507 -27.46 10.41 35.95
CA ASP A 507 -27.92 9.84 37.20
C ASP A 507 -28.95 8.71 36.94
N ALA A 508 -29.63 8.24 37.98
CA ALA A 508 -30.60 7.15 37.90
C ALA A 508 -31.75 7.37 36.89
N THR A 509 -31.97 8.61 36.41
CA THR A 509 -32.96 8.91 35.36
C THR A 509 -32.52 8.47 33.96
N ALA A 510 -31.23 8.18 33.74
CA ALA A 510 -30.68 7.74 32.46
C ALA A 510 -30.90 6.24 32.16
N ILE A 511 -31.43 5.49 33.13
CA ILE A 511 -31.68 4.06 33.00
C ILE A 511 -33.11 3.74 33.40
N THR A 512 -33.56 2.55 33.03
CA THR A 512 -34.70 1.96 33.73
C THR A 512 -34.19 1.43 35.06
N ALA A 513 -34.64 2.02 36.17
CA ALA A 513 -34.17 1.64 37.50
C ALA A 513 -34.57 0.19 37.83
N PRO A 514 -33.68 -0.61 38.43
CA PRO A 514 -34.06 -1.87 39.07
C PRO A 514 -35.02 -1.63 40.24
N GLU A 515 -35.82 -2.65 40.56
CA GLU A 515 -36.71 -2.64 41.72
C GLU A 515 -36.04 -3.35 42.90
N ALA A 516 -36.06 -2.70 44.07
CA ALA A 516 -35.63 -3.29 45.34
C ALA A 516 -36.84 -3.87 46.08
N ALA A 517 -36.75 -5.15 46.47
CA ALA A 517 -37.79 -5.81 47.24
C ALA A 517 -37.19 -6.69 48.33
N THR A 518 -37.96 -6.86 49.41
CA THR A 518 -37.69 -7.85 50.46
C THR A 518 -38.96 -8.64 50.75
N LEU A 519 -38.81 -9.91 51.09
CA LEU A 519 -39.92 -10.77 51.50
C LEU A 519 -40.24 -10.67 53.00
N ALA A 520 -39.46 -9.90 53.76
CA ALA A 520 -39.74 -9.69 55.18
C ALA A 520 -41.03 -8.86 55.37
N GLU A 521 -41.87 -9.24 56.32
CA GLU A 521 -43.06 -8.51 56.76
C GLU A 521 -42.89 -8.09 58.24
N ALA A 522 -43.75 -7.22 58.78
CA ALA A 522 -43.65 -6.77 60.18
C ALA A 522 -43.65 -7.93 61.21
N THR A 523 -44.27 -9.07 60.84
CA THR A 523 -44.33 -10.33 61.59
C THR A 523 -43.14 -11.26 61.37
N SER A 524 -42.24 -10.95 60.43
CA SER A 524 -41.05 -11.76 60.21
C SER A 524 -40.16 -11.76 61.46
N PRO A 525 -39.70 -12.94 61.91
CA PRO A 525 -38.91 -13.08 63.14
C PRO A 525 -37.52 -12.43 63.01
N VAL A 526 -36.81 -12.33 64.13
CA VAL A 526 -35.43 -11.85 64.18
C VAL A 526 -34.52 -12.65 63.23
N GLY A 527 -33.69 -11.94 62.45
CA GLY A 527 -32.82 -12.53 61.43
C GLY A 527 -32.46 -11.55 60.29
N ASP A 528 -31.67 -12.03 59.33
CA ASP A 528 -31.28 -11.28 58.13
C ASP A 528 -32.09 -11.73 56.91
N TYR A 529 -32.61 -10.74 56.18
CA TYR A 529 -33.45 -10.95 55.01
C TYR A 529 -32.84 -10.23 53.81
N ALA A 530 -32.79 -10.88 52.65
CA ALA A 530 -32.26 -10.24 51.44
C ALA A 530 -33.13 -9.04 51.01
N ILE A 531 -32.46 -7.99 50.56
CA ILE A 531 -33.03 -6.93 49.73
C ILE A 531 -32.53 -7.20 48.33
N SER A 532 -33.36 -7.87 47.53
CA SER A 532 -32.98 -8.28 46.18
C SER A 532 -33.30 -7.20 45.17
N LEU A 533 -32.36 -6.95 44.25
CA LEU A 533 -32.59 -6.15 43.06
C LEU A 533 -33.05 -7.04 41.91
N SER A 534 -34.02 -6.56 41.14
CA SER A 534 -34.47 -7.23 39.92
C SER A 534 -34.88 -6.23 38.85
N GLY A 535 -34.87 -6.68 37.59
CA GLY A 535 -35.13 -5.82 36.45
C GLY A 535 -34.00 -4.84 36.18
N GLY A 536 -34.36 -3.66 35.65
CA GLY A 536 -33.41 -2.64 35.22
C GLY A 536 -32.88 -2.88 33.80
N ALA A 537 -32.64 -1.79 33.07
CA ALA A 537 -32.08 -1.82 31.73
C ALA A 537 -31.33 -0.51 31.47
N ALA A 538 -30.17 -0.61 30.82
CA ALA A 538 -29.34 0.52 30.47
C ALA A 538 -28.69 0.28 29.11
N ASP A 539 -29.06 1.06 28.09
CA ASP A 539 -28.54 0.84 26.74
C ASP A 539 -27.05 1.18 26.65
N ASN A 540 -26.63 2.24 27.33
CA ASN A 540 -25.26 2.74 27.31
C ASN A 540 -24.35 2.18 28.41
N TYR A 541 -24.91 1.36 29.31
CA TYR A 541 -24.19 0.83 30.45
C TYR A 541 -24.30 -0.68 30.56
N ASP A 542 -23.21 -1.31 30.97
CA ASP A 542 -23.18 -2.69 31.40
C ASP A 542 -23.60 -2.74 32.87
N LEU A 543 -24.90 -2.97 33.11
CA LEU A 543 -25.54 -2.85 34.42
C LEU A 543 -25.32 -4.11 35.26
N THR A 544 -24.63 -3.95 36.38
CA THR A 544 -24.43 -4.98 37.42
C THR A 544 -25.33 -4.71 38.62
N LEU A 545 -26.03 -5.74 39.12
CA LEU A 545 -26.92 -5.64 40.28
C LEU A 545 -26.30 -6.31 41.52
N GLU A 546 -26.27 -5.59 42.63
CA GLU A 546 -25.78 -6.07 43.92
C GLU A 546 -26.88 -5.98 44.99
N ASN A 547 -27.16 -7.10 45.65
CA ASN A 547 -28.20 -7.20 46.69
C ASN A 547 -27.72 -6.63 48.03
N GLY A 548 -28.67 -6.13 48.81
CA GLY A 548 -28.47 -5.69 50.19
C GLY A 548 -29.12 -6.64 51.20
N THR A 549 -29.09 -6.24 52.48
CA THR A 549 -29.62 -7.01 53.61
C THR A 549 -30.49 -6.12 54.50
N LEU A 550 -31.66 -6.63 54.89
CA LEU A 550 -32.52 -6.10 55.95
C LEU A 550 -32.31 -6.95 57.22
N SER A 551 -31.73 -6.35 58.26
CA SER A 551 -31.53 -7.01 59.55
C SER A 551 -32.66 -6.69 60.53
N VAL A 552 -33.32 -7.73 61.06
CA VAL A 552 -34.39 -7.63 62.06
C VAL A 552 -33.84 -8.00 63.44
N SER A 553 -33.86 -7.06 64.40
CA SER A 553 -33.41 -7.27 65.78
C SER A 553 -34.57 -7.46 66.76
N GLN A 554 -34.30 -8.00 67.95
CA GLN A 554 -35.32 -8.24 68.98
C GLN A 554 -36.03 -6.94 69.41
N ALA A 555 -37.32 -7.06 69.76
CA ALA A 555 -38.10 -5.99 70.39
C ALA A 555 -37.98 -6.03 71.93
N PRO A 556 -38.00 -4.88 72.63
CA PRO A 556 -38.05 -4.86 74.09
C PRO A 556 -39.40 -5.34 74.63
N LEU A 557 -39.39 -6.25 75.59
CA LEU A 557 -40.56 -6.60 76.40
C LEU A 557 -40.28 -6.34 77.88
N THR A 558 -41.04 -5.44 78.49
CA THR A 558 -40.94 -5.15 79.93
C THR A 558 -41.91 -6.03 80.70
N VAL A 559 -41.42 -6.64 81.78
CA VAL A 559 -42.20 -7.54 82.64
C VAL A 559 -42.06 -7.09 84.09
N THR A 560 -43.17 -6.73 84.70
CA THR A 560 -43.22 -6.11 86.03
C THR A 560 -44.03 -6.99 86.99
N ALA A 561 -43.46 -7.35 88.13
CA ALA A 561 -44.23 -7.96 89.21
C ALA A 561 -45.08 -6.90 89.91
N LEU A 562 -46.36 -7.19 90.13
CA LEU A 562 -47.25 -6.28 90.86
C LEU A 562 -47.02 -6.38 92.38
N ASP A 563 -47.15 -5.25 93.06
CA ASP A 563 -47.12 -5.20 94.53
C ASP A 563 -48.33 -5.94 95.11
N GLN A 564 -48.09 -6.75 96.15
CA GLN A 564 -49.15 -7.52 96.80
C GLN A 564 -49.06 -7.48 98.31
N THR A 565 -50.15 -7.83 99.01
CA THR A 565 -50.22 -7.83 100.47
C THR A 565 -50.82 -9.13 100.98
N ARG A 566 -50.28 -9.66 102.08
CA ARG A 566 -50.90 -10.77 102.84
C ARG A 566 -50.77 -10.57 104.35
N THR A 567 -51.52 -11.35 105.13
CA THR A 567 -51.34 -11.37 106.59
C THR A 567 -50.41 -12.49 107.04
N VAL A 568 -49.77 -12.30 108.20
CA VAL A 568 -48.88 -13.32 108.79
C VAL A 568 -49.67 -14.61 109.03
N GLY A 569 -49.12 -15.74 108.55
CA GLY A 569 -49.75 -17.05 108.64
C GLY A 569 -50.57 -17.45 107.40
N ASP A 570 -50.81 -16.52 106.47
CA ASP A 570 -51.38 -16.85 105.15
C ASP A 570 -50.28 -17.30 104.18
N GLU A 571 -50.62 -18.19 103.26
CA GLU A 571 -49.76 -18.53 102.11
C GLU A 571 -49.48 -17.30 101.25
N ASN A 572 -48.37 -17.32 100.49
CA ASN A 572 -48.11 -16.26 99.52
C ASN A 572 -49.22 -16.24 98.46
N PRO A 573 -49.72 -15.06 98.08
CA PRO A 573 -50.62 -14.95 96.94
C PRO A 573 -49.90 -15.40 95.66
N VAL A 574 -50.68 -15.70 94.63
CA VAL A 574 -50.13 -15.90 93.29
C VAL A 574 -49.65 -14.55 92.78
N PHE A 575 -48.34 -14.44 92.54
CA PHE A 575 -47.75 -13.19 92.04
C PHE A 575 -48.21 -12.92 90.61
N GLU A 576 -48.86 -11.78 90.43
CA GLU A 576 -49.32 -11.31 89.13
C GLU A 576 -48.21 -10.54 88.42
N LEU A 577 -48.03 -10.85 87.13
CA LEU A 577 -47.08 -10.18 86.24
C LEU A 577 -47.85 -9.30 85.26
N ASP A 578 -47.39 -8.06 85.12
CA ASP A 578 -47.83 -7.15 84.06
C ASP A 578 -46.78 -7.11 82.94
N TYR A 579 -47.25 -7.11 81.69
CA TYR A 579 -46.40 -7.15 80.49
C TYR A 579 -46.67 -5.91 79.64
N SER A 580 -45.60 -5.22 79.24
CA SER A 580 -45.69 -4.05 78.37
C SER A 580 -44.61 -4.09 77.29
N GLY A 581 -45.02 -3.87 76.03
CA GLY A 581 -44.11 -3.89 74.87
C GLY A 581 -44.33 -5.04 73.88
N PHE A 582 -45.34 -5.89 74.06
CA PHE A 582 -45.76 -6.81 73.00
C PHE A 582 -46.16 -6.04 71.74
N VAL A 583 -45.73 -6.54 70.59
CA VAL A 583 -46.03 -6.01 69.25
C VAL A 583 -46.78 -7.07 68.43
N ASN A 584 -47.30 -6.71 67.26
CA ASN A 584 -48.03 -7.64 66.37
C ASN A 584 -49.27 -8.34 66.99
N GLY A 585 -49.80 -7.84 68.11
CA GLY A 585 -50.91 -8.48 68.82
C GLY A 585 -50.49 -9.69 69.65
N ASP A 586 -49.19 -9.86 69.88
CA ASP A 586 -48.64 -10.90 70.74
C ASP A 586 -49.12 -10.70 72.19
N ASP A 587 -49.18 -11.82 72.91
CA ASP A 587 -49.48 -11.87 74.33
C ASP A 587 -48.50 -12.87 75.00
N PRO A 588 -48.56 -13.09 76.33
CA PRO A 588 -47.64 -14.00 77.00
C PRO A 588 -47.58 -15.42 76.41
N ARG A 589 -48.59 -15.88 75.65
CA ARG A 589 -48.58 -17.19 74.97
C ARG A 589 -47.64 -17.23 73.76
N ALA A 590 -47.22 -16.07 73.25
CA ALA A 590 -46.27 -15.97 72.15
C ALA A 590 -44.81 -16.17 72.61
N LEU A 591 -44.55 -16.11 73.92
CA LEU A 591 -43.22 -16.29 74.48
C LEU A 591 -42.83 -17.77 74.47
N THR A 592 -41.59 -18.04 74.09
CA THR A 592 -41.01 -19.39 74.16
C THR A 592 -40.97 -19.91 75.60
N GLN A 593 -40.66 -19.03 76.57
CA GLN A 593 -40.72 -19.32 78.00
C GLN A 593 -41.27 -18.11 78.77
N LEU A 594 -42.32 -18.34 79.57
CA LEU A 594 -42.89 -17.32 80.45
C LEU A 594 -41.92 -16.94 81.58
N PRO A 595 -41.72 -15.64 81.85
CA PRO A 595 -41.11 -15.19 83.09
C PRO A 595 -41.88 -15.68 84.32
N MET A 596 -41.15 -15.93 85.41
CA MET A 596 -41.73 -16.31 86.69
C MET A 596 -41.39 -15.27 87.76
N ALA A 597 -42.40 -14.93 88.57
CA ALA A 597 -42.23 -14.12 89.77
C ALA A 597 -41.98 -15.00 90.98
N SER A 598 -41.05 -14.60 91.85
CA SER A 598 -40.79 -15.28 93.11
C SER A 598 -40.37 -14.30 94.19
N THR A 599 -40.62 -14.66 95.45
CA THR A 599 -40.12 -13.93 96.60
C THR A 599 -39.41 -14.89 97.55
N VAL A 600 -38.56 -14.34 98.41
CA VAL A 600 -37.92 -15.09 99.51
C VAL A 600 -38.82 -15.23 100.74
N ALA A 601 -39.93 -14.49 100.82
CA ALA A 601 -40.88 -14.59 101.93
C ALA A 601 -41.63 -15.94 101.92
N ASP A 602 -41.82 -16.52 103.10
CA ASP A 602 -42.58 -17.76 103.35
C ASP A 602 -43.72 -17.57 104.38
N ILE A 603 -44.52 -18.59 104.64
CA ILE A 603 -45.68 -18.51 105.56
C ILE A 603 -45.31 -18.02 106.98
N ASN A 604 -44.05 -18.18 107.40
CA ASN A 604 -43.54 -17.80 108.72
C ASN A 604 -42.87 -16.42 108.73
N SER A 605 -42.81 -15.74 107.60
CA SER A 605 -42.18 -14.44 107.47
C SER A 605 -42.89 -13.39 108.33
N ILE A 606 -42.09 -12.63 109.08
CA ILE A 606 -42.56 -11.57 109.97
C ILE A 606 -43.12 -10.38 109.17
N PRO A 607 -43.88 -9.47 109.78
CA PRO A 607 -44.35 -8.26 109.11
C PRO A 607 -43.20 -7.43 108.52
N GLY A 608 -43.32 -7.03 107.25
CA GLY A 608 -42.27 -6.34 106.51
C GLY A 608 -42.51 -6.31 104.99
N GLU A 609 -41.56 -5.74 104.25
CA GLU A 609 -41.54 -5.66 102.79
C GLU A 609 -40.54 -6.68 102.22
N TYR A 610 -40.95 -7.42 101.19
CA TYR A 610 -40.14 -8.44 100.54
C TYR A 610 -40.21 -8.27 99.02
N SER A 611 -39.06 -8.29 98.33
CA SER A 611 -39.04 -8.14 96.86
C SER A 611 -39.70 -9.33 96.17
N ILE A 612 -40.43 -9.05 95.10
CA ILE A 612 -40.95 -10.01 94.14
C ILE A 612 -40.09 -9.86 92.88
N GLU A 613 -39.13 -10.76 92.72
CA GLU A 613 -38.18 -10.76 91.61
C GLU A 613 -38.77 -11.51 90.41
N VAL A 614 -38.55 -10.98 89.21
CA VAL A 614 -39.01 -11.56 87.95
C VAL A 614 -37.81 -12.00 87.11
N GLY A 615 -37.86 -13.20 86.56
CA GLY A 615 -36.82 -13.68 85.67
C GLY A 615 -37.19 -14.96 84.93
N GLY A 616 -36.26 -15.45 84.12
CA GLY A 616 -36.39 -16.74 83.45
C GLY A 616 -37.29 -16.75 82.21
N GLY A 617 -37.67 -15.59 81.66
CA GLY A 617 -38.27 -15.52 80.33
C GLY A 617 -37.23 -15.68 79.22
N ASP A 618 -37.62 -16.35 78.14
CA ASP A 618 -36.82 -16.54 76.92
C ASP A 618 -37.71 -16.44 75.69
N ASP A 619 -37.20 -15.80 74.64
CA ASP A 619 -37.89 -15.66 73.37
C ASP A 619 -36.94 -15.25 72.23
N THR A 620 -37.28 -15.66 71.01
CA THR A 620 -36.49 -15.34 69.80
C THR A 620 -36.75 -13.94 69.28
N ASN A 621 -37.92 -13.37 69.54
CA ASN A 621 -38.35 -12.08 69.02
C ASN A 621 -38.33 -10.96 70.05
N TYR A 622 -38.37 -11.30 71.33
CA TYR A 622 -38.31 -10.34 72.44
C TYR A 622 -37.05 -10.51 73.28
N TYR A 623 -36.47 -9.39 73.70
CA TYR A 623 -35.54 -9.37 74.82
C TYR A 623 -36.22 -8.78 76.05
N PHE A 624 -35.97 -9.39 77.20
CA PHE A 624 -36.71 -9.08 78.43
C PHE A 624 -36.05 -7.98 79.26
N ILE A 625 -36.88 -7.06 79.74
CA ILE A 625 -36.52 -6.03 80.72
C ILE A 625 -37.35 -6.30 81.98
N TYR A 626 -36.72 -6.81 83.05
CA TYR A 626 -37.42 -7.18 84.29
C TYR A 626 -37.53 -6.03 85.28
N GLN A 627 -38.68 -5.90 85.93
CA GLN A 627 -38.95 -4.97 87.02
C GLN A 627 -39.56 -5.72 88.21
N SER A 628 -38.97 -5.55 89.40
CA SER A 628 -39.45 -6.18 90.63
C SER A 628 -40.65 -5.44 91.24
N GLY A 629 -41.49 -6.20 91.96
CA GLY A 629 -42.57 -5.69 92.80
C GLY A 629 -42.29 -5.93 94.28
N THR A 630 -43.24 -5.59 95.15
CA THR A 630 -43.09 -5.66 96.61
C THR A 630 -44.25 -6.44 97.25
N LEU A 631 -43.92 -7.46 98.05
CA LEU A 631 -44.85 -8.15 98.93
C LEU A 631 -44.84 -7.54 100.33
N TYR A 632 -45.97 -7.01 100.78
CA TYR A 632 -46.22 -6.49 102.12
C TYR A 632 -46.83 -7.55 103.03
N VAL A 633 -46.20 -7.87 104.16
CA VAL A 633 -46.73 -8.80 105.18
C VAL A 633 -47.23 -8.02 106.40
N THR A 634 -48.50 -8.19 106.80
CA THR A 634 -49.18 -7.37 107.83
C THR A 634 -49.85 -8.18 108.97
N ILE A 635 -50.22 -7.52 110.09
CA ILE A 635 -50.88 -8.13 111.29
C ILE A 635 -52.37 -7.74 111.35
N SER A 636 -53.27 -8.69 111.65
CA SER A 636 -54.72 -8.45 111.85
C SER A 636 -55.06 -8.05 113.29
N VAL A 637 -55.79 -6.93 113.50
CA VAL A 637 -56.21 -6.43 114.83
C VAL A 637 -57.72 -6.11 114.84
N GLY A 638 -58.47 -6.69 115.78
CA GLY A 638 -59.91 -6.44 115.97
C GLY A 638 -60.23 -5.10 116.63
N SER A 639 -61.34 -4.49 116.21
CA SER A 639 -61.89 -3.15 116.53
C SER A 639 -61.94 -2.74 118.02
N PRO A 640 -61.62 -1.45 118.32
CA PRO A 640 -62.25 -0.65 119.39
C PRO A 640 -62.91 0.65 118.88
N GLU A 641 -64.13 0.93 119.35
CA GLU A 641 -64.86 2.20 119.13
C GLU A 641 -64.50 3.29 120.17
N ALA A 642 -64.26 4.49 119.63
CA ALA A 642 -64.50 5.87 120.13
C ALA A 642 -64.29 6.27 121.60
N LEU A 643 -63.42 7.28 121.82
CA LEU A 643 -63.41 8.18 122.99
C LEU A 643 -63.07 9.63 122.57
N GLU A 644 -64.02 10.53 122.77
CA GLU A 644 -63.89 11.99 123.00
C GLU A 644 -64.70 12.28 124.28
N GLU A 645 -64.50 13.27 125.16
CA GLU A 645 -63.79 14.54 125.18
C GLU A 645 -63.68 15.01 126.67
N ARG A 646 -62.62 15.77 126.99
CA ARG A 646 -62.51 16.97 127.89
C ARG A 646 -62.87 17.00 129.40
N THR A 647 -62.13 17.90 130.08
CA THR A 647 -61.73 18.03 131.51
C THR A 647 -62.56 19.00 132.38
N VAL A 648 -62.70 18.77 133.71
CA VAL A 648 -62.83 19.80 134.79
C VAL A 648 -62.34 19.27 136.18
N SER A 649 -61.77 20.13 137.02
CA SER A 649 -61.14 19.87 138.35
C SER A 649 -61.98 20.33 139.56
N ALA A 650 -61.81 19.71 140.75
CA ALA A 650 -62.24 20.26 142.05
C ALA A 650 -61.32 19.85 143.23
N TYR A 651 -60.99 20.81 144.09
CA TYR A 651 -60.33 20.70 145.42
C TYR A 651 -61.40 20.49 146.54
N PRO A 652 -61.04 20.16 147.80
CA PRO A 652 -59.68 20.07 148.35
C PRO A 652 -59.18 18.64 148.59
N ASN A 653 -57.93 18.45 148.17
CA ASN A 653 -57.08 17.31 148.45
C ASN A 653 -56.69 17.28 149.95
N PRO A 654 -56.82 16.16 150.70
CA PRO A 654 -56.16 16.04 151.97
C PRO A 654 -54.68 15.67 151.81
N PHE A 655 -53.83 16.65 152.12
CA PHE A 655 -52.39 16.63 152.41
C PHE A 655 -52.00 15.73 153.62
N ILE A 656 -52.92 14.90 154.07
CA ILE A 656 -52.89 14.09 155.29
C ILE A 656 -53.49 12.75 154.90
N SER A 657 -52.97 11.67 155.47
CA SER A 657 -53.33 10.30 155.15
C SER A 657 -54.80 9.93 155.42
N GLU A 658 -55.73 10.87 155.54
CA GLU A 658 -57.13 10.59 155.84
C GLU A 658 -58.10 11.41 154.97
N ILE A 659 -59.23 10.80 154.64
CA ILE A 659 -60.36 11.48 153.98
C ILE A 659 -61.61 11.42 154.87
N ALA A 660 -62.22 12.58 155.10
CA ALA A 660 -63.41 12.73 155.94
C ALA A 660 -64.69 12.93 155.12
N PHE A 661 -65.77 12.29 155.56
CA PHE A 661 -67.08 12.28 154.92
C PHE A 661 -68.10 13.04 155.79
N SER A 662 -68.79 14.02 155.20
CA SER A 662 -69.87 14.80 155.85
C SER A 662 -70.96 15.22 154.85
N GLY A 663 -72.16 15.58 155.33
CA GLY A 663 -73.34 15.96 154.53
C GLY A 663 -74.38 14.86 154.28
N PHE A 664 -74.32 13.72 154.96
CA PHE A 664 -75.17 12.55 154.78
C PHE A 664 -76.48 12.54 155.63
N GLY A 665 -76.64 13.42 156.64
CA GLY A 665 -77.87 13.56 157.44
C GLY A 665 -78.18 12.33 158.32
N HIS A 666 -79.15 12.41 159.26
CA HIS A 666 -79.52 11.31 160.18
C HIS A 666 -80.21 10.09 159.51
N SER A 667 -79.69 9.65 158.37
CA SER A 667 -80.07 8.46 157.61
C SER A 667 -78.87 7.51 157.48
N GLU A 668 -79.13 6.23 157.28
CA GLU A 668 -78.16 5.12 157.44
C GLU A 668 -76.84 5.24 156.63
N PRO A 669 -75.74 4.59 157.06
CA PRO A 669 -74.44 4.59 156.37
C PRO A 669 -74.50 4.10 154.91
N LYS A 670 -73.70 4.71 154.02
CA LYS A 670 -73.63 4.40 152.58
C LYS A 670 -72.41 3.56 152.19
N GLN A 671 -72.52 2.75 151.13
CA GLN A 671 -71.37 2.00 150.59
C GLN A 671 -70.45 2.90 149.75
N ALA A 672 -69.16 2.84 150.04
CA ALA A 672 -68.10 3.49 149.29
C ALA A 672 -66.99 2.51 148.89
N ALA A 673 -66.30 2.80 147.78
CA ALA A 673 -65.15 2.01 147.31
C ALA A 673 -64.11 2.88 146.60
N LEU A 674 -62.83 2.55 146.80
CA LEU A 674 -61.69 3.19 146.16
C LEU A 674 -61.16 2.33 145.00
N TYR A 675 -60.74 2.97 143.90
CA TYR A 675 -60.22 2.35 142.69
C TYR A 675 -58.96 3.07 142.21
N ASP A 676 -58.09 2.36 141.47
CA ASP A 676 -57.03 2.98 140.67
C ASP A 676 -57.54 3.45 139.29
N LEU A 677 -56.69 4.15 138.52
CA LEU A 677 -57.04 4.66 137.19
C LEU A 677 -57.23 3.56 136.12
N SER A 678 -56.81 2.32 136.38
CA SER A 678 -57.09 1.18 135.50
C SER A 678 -58.48 0.57 135.73
N GLY A 679 -59.19 1.05 136.76
CA GLY A 679 -60.53 0.58 137.14
C GLY A 679 -60.51 -0.58 138.14
N ARG A 680 -59.35 -0.94 138.72
CA ARG A 680 -59.25 -2.01 139.71
C ARG A 680 -59.66 -1.50 141.10
N LYS A 681 -60.53 -2.25 141.78
CA LYS A 681 -61.01 -1.94 143.15
C LYS A 681 -59.90 -2.21 144.18
N LEU A 682 -59.56 -1.18 144.95
CA LEU A 682 -58.54 -1.24 146.00
C LEU A 682 -59.14 -1.52 147.37
N ARG A 683 -60.25 -0.86 147.72
CA ARG A 683 -60.88 -0.99 149.04
C ARG A 683 -62.39 -0.71 148.99
N ALA A 684 -63.17 -1.27 149.91
CA ALA A 684 -64.57 -0.93 150.16
C ALA A 684 -64.79 -0.61 151.64
N PHE A 685 -65.67 0.33 151.94
CA PHE A 685 -65.97 0.78 153.30
C PHE A 685 -67.37 1.41 153.37
N MET A 686 -67.93 1.53 154.58
CA MET A 686 -69.19 2.22 154.82
C MET A 686 -68.91 3.64 155.34
N VAL A 687 -69.65 4.63 154.86
CA VAL A 687 -69.49 6.03 155.27
C VAL A 687 -70.81 6.61 155.78
N SER A 688 -70.75 7.26 156.93
CA SER A 688 -71.80 8.14 157.46
C SER A 688 -71.19 9.49 157.87
N ASP A 689 -72.03 10.45 158.25
CA ASP A 689 -71.55 11.75 158.72
C ASP A 689 -70.53 11.62 159.86
N GLY A 690 -69.36 12.23 159.65
CA GLY A 690 -68.23 12.22 160.60
C GLY A 690 -67.25 11.05 160.42
N THR A 691 -67.41 10.20 159.39
CA THR A 691 -66.48 9.08 159.14
C THR A 691 -65.18 9.58 158.51
N SER A 692 -64.02 9.15 159.04
CA SER A 692 -62.70 9.35 158.44
C SER A 692 -62.08 8.02 158.03
N VAL A 693 -61.39 7.98 156.88
CA VAL A 693 -60.74 6.77 156.34
C VAL A 693 -59.25 7.02 156.11
N ASP A 694 -58.40 6.18 156.71
CA ASP A 694 -56.94 6.20 156.53
C ASP A 694 -56.50 5.60 155.18
N LEU A 695 -55.61 6.34 154.53
CA LEU A 695 -55.05 6.17 153.19
C LEU A 695 -53.51 6.18 153.22
N SER A 696 -52.90 6.11 154.39
CA SER A 696 -51.44 6.12 154.57
C SER A 696 -50.72 5.03 153.77
N ASP A 697 -51.37 3.89 153.54
CA ASP A 697 -50.87 2.73 152.81
C ASP A 697 -50.82 2.91 151.28
N LEU A 698 -51.47 3.93 150.74
CA LEU A 698 -51.48 4.20 149.31
C LEU A 698 -50.28 5.05 148.88
N SER A 699 -49.73 4.79 147.70
CA SER A 699 -48.72 5.67 147.09
C SER A 699 -49.34 7.01 146.65
N ALA A 700 -48.50 8.04 146.47
CA ALA A 700 -48.90 9.27 145.81
C ALA A 700 -49.40 8.96 144.38
N GLY A 701 -50.54 9.50 144.01
CA GLY A 701 -51.18 9.22 142.74
C GLY A 701 -52.66 9.61 142.70
N VAL A 702 -53.26 9.38 141.54
CA VAL A 702 -54.67 9.68 141.30
C VAL A 702 -55.51 8.42 141.49
N TYR A 703 -56.59 8.53 142.24
CA TYR A 703 -57.53 7.47 142.54
C TYR A 703 -58.97 7.91 142.27
N LEU A 704 -59.88 6.94 142.19
CA LEU A 704 -61.30 7.17 142.04
C LEU A 704 -62.05 6.62 143.26
N ILE A 705 -62.92 7.42 143.85
CA ILE A 705 -63.81 7.00 144.94
C ILE A 705 -65.22 6.92 144.37
N LYS A 706 -65.87 5.78 144.54
CA LYS A 706 -67.28 5.60 144.25
C LYS A 706 -68.06 5.59 145.56
N VAL A 707 -69.04 6.47 145.72
CA VAL A 707 -70.02 6.43 146.82
C VAL A 707 -71.39 6.25 146.19
N ASP A 708 -72.05 5.14 146.47
CA ASP A 708 -73.23 4.66 145.72
C ASP A 708 -72.98 4.67 144.19
N ASN A 709 -73.67 5.53 143.43
CA ASN A 709 -73.57 5.64 141.97
C ASN A 709 -72.77 6.87 141.49
N GLN A 710 -72.11 7.58 142.40
CA GLN A 710 -71.31 8.77 142.05
C GLN A 710 -69.83 8.43 142.13
N LEU A 711 -69.07 8.90 141.14
CA LEU A 711 -67.63 8.71 141.03
C LEU A 711 -66.91 10.03 141.21
N PHE A 712 -65.91 10.04 142.08
CA PHE A 712 -65.11 11.18 142.44
C PHE A 712 -63.64 10.88 142.15
N LYS A 713 -62.90 11.87 141.68
CA LYS A 713 -61.45 11.77 141.51
C LYS A 713 -60.77 12.36 142.73
N MET A 714 -59.85 11.60 143.30
CA MET A 714 -58.98 12.03 144.38
C MET A 714 -57.54 12.00 143.89
N VAL A 715 -56.72 12.95 144.31
CA VAL A 715 -55.28 12.94 144.07
C VAL A 715 -54.61 12.92 145.43
N LYS A 716 -53.80 11.91 145.71
CA LYS A 716 -52.94 11.85 146.89
C LYS A 716 -51.55 12.32 146.45
N GLU A 717 -51.06 13.41 147.03
CA GLU A 717 -49.70 13.91 146.75
C GLU A 717 -48.63 13.21 147.60
#